data_AF-A0A8S9XI44-F1
#
_entry.id   AF-A0A8S9XI44-F1
#
_cell.length_a   1.000
_cell.length_b   1.000
_cell.length_c   1.000
_cell.angle_alpha   90.00
_cell.angle_beta   90.00
_cell.angle_gamma   90.00
#
_symmetry.space_group_name_H-M   'P 1'
#
loop_
_entity.id
_entity.type
_entity.pdbx_description
1 polymer ?
#
loop_
_entity_poly.entity_id
_entity_poly.type
_entity_poly.pdbx_seq_one_letter_code
_entity_poly.pdbx_strand_id
1 'polypeptide(L)'
;MLKYKLLYFNARLFGEAIRCILSNDGAGWERVLTRMPTYKLIYFDARGLGEAIRCILSYMEADWEEERIAPPFANPSIWKEMKQDVKYGTLPILEVDGKQKVYQSAAICRYLASEAGLLGSNAWENLQIDSIVDTFKDLLAVIKGMIRTQDETAKAALRETIKAESLPYYLNLYEETMEENNGYLANGKLSWADFYVVGYLESAEIILGAEIFDKYPNLGALKEKLYNIPNLAPTRMPAYKLIYFDARGLGEAIRCILSYMEADWEEERIARPFENPSIWKEMKQDVKYGKLPILEVDGKQKVYQSAAICRYLASEAGLLGSNIWENLQIDSIVDTFKDLVIVIQGMIRTQDETAKAALRETIKAESLPYYLNLYEETMEENNGYLANGKLSWADFYVVGYLESAEIILGAEIFDKYPNLGALKEKLYNIPNVKKWIDKRPKTLMPTYKLIYFDARGLGEAIRCILSYMGADWEEERIASPFANPSLWKEMKQNVKYGKLPILEVDGKQKMYQSAAICRYLASEAGLLGSNAWENLQIDSIVDTFKDLVIVIQGIVRTQDETAKAALRETVRAESLPYYLNLYEETMEENNGYLANGKLSWADFYVVGFLESAEVVFGGGIFDKYPNLGALKEKLYNIPNVKKWIDKRPKTF
;
A
#
# COMPACT_ATOMS: atom_id res chain seq x y z
N MET A 1 17.16 60.62 -24.57
CA MET A 1 16.15 59.60 -24.91
C MET A 1 16.17 58.47 -23.88
N LEU A 2 15.68 58.73 -22.66
CA LEU A 2 15.34 57.67 -21.70
C LEU A 2 13.81 57.58 -21.69
N LYS A 3 13.27 56.63 -22.46
CA LYS A 3 11.83 56.37 -22.56
C LYS A 3 11.51 55.14 -21.69
N TYR A 4 10.63 55.34 -20.71
CA TYR A 4 9.91 54.34 -19.91
C TYR A 4 10.74 53.36 -19.06
N LYS A 5 10.78 53.58 -17.74
CA LYS A 5 11.17 52.56 -16.76
C LYS A 5 9.88 52.06 -16.09
N LEU A 6 9.28 50.99 -16.62
CA LEU A 6 8.14 50.33 -15.99
C LEU A 6 8.60 49.64 -14.70
N LEU A 7 8.01 50.02 -13.58
CA LEU A 7 8.11 49.30 -12.30
C LEU A 7 6.76 48.63 -12.08
N TYR A 8 6.75 47.29 -12.05
CA TYR A 8 5.55 46.48 -11.81
C TYR A 8 5.44 46.18 -10.33
N PHE A 9 4.27 46.47 -9.75
CA PHE A 9 3.86 45.97 -8.44
C PHE A 9 2.52 45.25 -8.60
N ASN A 10 2.50 43.95 -8.27
CA ASN A 10 1.28 43.17 -8.19
C ASN A 10 0.67 43.35 -6.79
N ALA A 11 -0.64 43.58 -6.73
CA ALA A 11 -1.40 43.68 -5.48
C ALA A 11 -2.78 43.04 -5.66
N ARG A 12 -3.38 42.58 -4.55
CA ARG A 12 -4.79 42.19 -4.52
C ARG A 12 -5.61 43.26 -3.83
N LEU A 13 -6.66 43.74 -4.49
CA LEU A 13 -7.59 44.75 -3.98
C LEU A 13 -9.00 44.18 -4.18
N PHE A 14 -9.74 43.99 -3.09
CA PHE A 14 -11.09 43.40 -3.10
C PHE A 14 -11.21 42.02 -3.79
N GLY A 15 -10.13 41.23 -3.76
CA GLY A 15 -10.10 39.88 -4.37
C GLY A 15 -9.68 39.86 -5.83
N GLU A 16 -9.56 41.00 -6.51
CA GLU A 16 -9.06 41.10 -7.88
C GLU A 16 -7.53 41.33 -7.91
N ALA A 17 -6.84 40.67 -8.85
CA ALA A 17 -5.44 40.94 -9.13
C ALA A 17 -5.31 42.27 -9.90
N ILE A 18 -4.54 43.21 -9.35
CA ILE A 18 -4.32 44.54 -9.91
C ILE A 18 -2.83 44.75 -10.16
N ARG A 19 -2.51 45.27 -11.34
CA ARG A 19 -1.16 45.69 -11.74
C ARG A 19 -1.04 47.21 -11.63
N CYS A 20 -0.06 47.67 -10.87
CA CYS A 20 0.33 49.09 -10.83
C CYS A 20 1.42 49.36 -11.87
N ILE A 21 1.16 50.27 -12.80
CA ILE A 21 2.10 50.76 -13.80
C ILE A 21 2.50 52.19 -13.44
N LEU A 22 3.80 52.45 -13.32
CA LEU A 22 4.35 53.80 -13.24
C LEU A 22 4.68 54.30 -14.66
N SER A 23 3.91 55.26 -15.17
CA SER A 23 4.16 55.92 -16.46
C SER A 23 4.61 57.37 -16.26
N ASN A 24 5.59 57.80 -17.06
CA ASN A 24 6.01 59.20 -17.14
C ASN A 24 5.89 59.67 -18.58
N ASP A 25 4.94 60.57 -18.82
CA ASP A 25 4.59 61.15 -20.12
C ASP A 25 5.30 62.48 -20.39
N GLY A 26 6.22 62.89 -19.50
CA GLY A 26 6.89 64.18 -19.55
C GLY A 26 6.25 65.27 -18.69
N ALA A 27 5.09 65.02 -18.06
CA ALA A 27 4.44 65.94 -17.12
C ALA A 27 4.55 65.51 -15.64
N GLY A 28 4.90 64.25 -15.36
CA GLY A 28 5.05 63.71 -14.01
C GLY A 28 5.04 62.18 -13.99
N TRP A 29 5.13 61.59 -12.80
CA TRP A 29 4.93 60.14 -12.62
C TRP A 29 3.48 59.87 -12.23
N GLU A 30 2.76 59.09 -13.04
CA GLU A 30 1.41 58.62 -12.71
C GLU A 30 1.40 57.14 -12.34
N ARG A 31 0.56 56.78 -11.36
CA ARG A 31 0.25 55.38 -11.01
C ARG A 31 -1.05 54.99 -11.70
N VAL A 32 -0.96 54.09 -12.66
CA VAL A 32 -2.13 53.50 -13.31
C VAL A 32 -2.38 52.12 -12.71
N LEU A 33 -3.54 51.95 -12.06
CA LEU A 33 -4.00 50.65 -11.59
C LEU A 33 -4.83 50.00 -12.71
N THR A 34 -4.37 48.85 -13.20
CA THR A 34 -5.06 48.08 -14.24
C THR A 34 -5.46 46.73 -13.68
N ARG A 35 -6.72 46.34 -13.91
CA ARG A 35 -7.20 44.99 -13.62
C ARG A 35 -6.38 44.00 -14.46
N MET A 36 -5.86 42.95 -13.83
CA MET A 36 -5.21 41.87 -14.57
C MET A 36 -6.27 41.01 -15.28
N PRO A 37 -5.99 40.54 -16.51
CA PRO A 37 -6.87 39.61 -17.19
C PRO A 37 -7.10 38.33 -16.38
N THR A 38 -8.25 37.71 -16.54
CA THR A 38 -8.47 36.34 -16.06
C THR A 38 -8.10 35.35 -17.16
N TYR A 39 -7.52 34.22 -16.77
CA TYR A 39 -7.05 33.21 -17.71
C TYR A 39 -7.72 31.86 -17.48
N LYS A 40 -8.01 31.12 -18.56
CA LYS A 40 -8.39 29.72 -18.48
C LYS A 40 -7.49 28.91 -19.40
N LEU A 41 -6.71 27.99 -18.82
CA LEU A 41 -5.89 27.04 -19.57
C LEU A 41 -6.70 25.77 -19.86
N ILE A 42 -6.86 25.42 -21.13
CA ILE A 42 -7.43 24.12 -21.54
C ILE A 42 -6.29 23.25 -22.03
N TYR A 43 -5.97 22.20 -21.29
CA TYR A 43 -4.89 21.27 -21.64
C TYR A 43 -5.19 19.84 -21.20
N PHE A 44 -4.36 18.90 -21.64
CA PHE A 44 -4.43 17.54 -21.13
C PHE A 44 -4.09 17.50 -19.65
N ASP A 45 -4.67 16.53 -18.95
CA ASP A 45 -4.28 16.17 -17.58
C ASP A 45 -2.90 15.48 -17.57
N ALA A 46 -1.89 16.28 -17.90
CA ALA A 46 -0.50 15.91 -18.01
C ALA A 46 0.37 17.19 -17.92
N ARG A 47 1.64 17.04 -17.59
CA ARG A 47 2.63 18.14 -17.62
C ARG A 47 2.83 18.67 -19.04
N GLY A 48 3.60 17.93 -19.85
CA GLY A 48 3.75 18.17 -21.28
C GLY A 48 4.02 19.64 -21.64
N LEU A 49 3.35 20.13 -22.69
CA LEU A 49 3.45 21.51 -23.15
C LEU A 49 2.62 22.51 -22.33
N GLY A 50 1.77 22.02 -21.41
CA GLY A 50 0.98 22.86 -20.51
C GLY A 50 1.82 23.40 -19.36
N GLU A 51 2.86 22.68 -18.93
CA GLU A 51 3.63 23.03 -17.73
C GLU A 51 4.28 24.40 -17.82
N ALA A 52 4.89 24.74 -18.96
CA ALA A 52 5.49 26.06 -19.17
C ALA A 52 4.46 27.20 -19.03
N ILE A 53 3.21 26.96 -19.46
CA ILE A 53 2.12 27.94 -19.35
C ILE A 53 1.71 28.10 -17.89
N ARG A 54 1.55 26.98 -17.16
CA ARG A 54 1.25 26.98 -15.72
C ARG A 54 2.33 27.74 -14.94
N CYS A 55 3.61 27.45 -15.19
CA CYS A 55 4.72 28.13 -14.55
C CYS A 55 4.71 29.65 -14.79
N ILE A 56 4.44 30.10 -16.02
CA ILE A 56 4.38 31.54 -16.32
C ILE A 56 3.16 32.21 -15.67
N LEU A 57 1.98 31.56 -15.68
CA LEU A 57 0.77 32.07 -15.00
C LEU A 57 0.99 32.18 -13.49
N SER A 58 1.63 31.18 -12.87
CA SER A 58 2.00 31.21 -11.44
C SER A 58 3.05 32.29 -11.15
N TYR A 59 4.09 32.40 -11.99
CA TYR A 59 5.14 33.42 -11.87
C TYR A 59 4.58 34.85 -11.81
N MET A 60 3.56 35.13 -12.63
CA MET A 60 2.94 36.45 -12.67
C MET A 60 1.83 36.63 -11.63
N GLU A 61 1.56 35.63 -10.78
CA GLU A 61 0.43 35.59 -9.85
C GLU A 61 -0.92 35.87 -10.53
N ALA A 62 -1.11 35.31 -11.73
CA ALA A 62 -2.34 35.48 -12.49
C ALA A 62 -3.55 34.93 -11.74
N ASP A 63 -4.72 35.50 -12.00
CA ASP A 63 -6.00 34.87 -11.69
C ASP A 63 -6.36 33.91 -12.83
N TRP A 64 -6.26 32.60 -12.58
CA TRP A 64 -6.44 31.60 -13.63
C TRP A 64 -7.07 30.31 -13.14
N GLU A 65 -7.79 29.65 -14.05
CA GLU A 65 -8.35 28.30 -13.86
C GLU A 65 -7.86 27.35 -14.95
N GLU A 66 -7.99 26.05 -14.73
CA GLU A 66 -7.61 25.01 -15.67
C GLU A 66 -8.78 24.08 -15.99
N GLU A 67 -9.03 23.85 -17.27
CA GLU A 67 -9.86 22.75 -17.75
C GLU A 67 -8.96 21.61 -18.23
N ARG A 68 -8.99 20.50 -17.48
CA ARG A 68 -8.16 19.33 -17.73
C ARG A 68 -8.90 18.29 -18.55
N ILE A 69 -8.30 17.90 -19.66
CA ILE A 69 -8.84 16.91 -20.60
C ILE A 69 -8.07 15.61 -20.43
N ALA A 70 -8.78 14.48 -20.31
CA ALA A 70 -8.13 13.18 -20.28
C ALA A 70 -7.22 13.01 -21.51
N PRO A 71 -5.94 12.63 -21.33
CA PRO A 71 -5.03 12.53 -22.46
C PRO A 71 -5.43 11.38 -23.40
N PRO A 72 -5.04 11.40 -24.69
CA PRO A 72 -5.49 10.42 -25.68
C PRO A 72 -5.10 8.97 -25.38
N PHE A 73 -4.08 8.76 -24.54
CA PHE A 73 -3.68 7.44 -24.06
C PHE A 73 -4.53 6.93 -22.88
N ALA A 74 -5.18 7.83 -22.13
CA ALA A 74 -6.09 7.48 -21.04
C ALA A 74 -7.53 7.32 -21.54
N ASN A 75 -7.99 8.21 -22.42
CA ASN A 75 -9.30 8.12 -23.05
C ASN A 75 -9.27 8.61 -24.51
N PRO A 76 -9.10 7.69 -25.49
CA PRO A 76 -9.01 8.04 -26.90
C PRO A 76 -10.28 8.72 -27.46
N SER A 77 -11.46 8.37 -26.93
CA SER A 77 -12.76 8.82 -27.44
C SER A 77 -13.01 10.29 -27.12
N ILE A 78 -12.75 10.72 -25.88
CA ILE A 78 -12.94 12.12 -25.45
C ILE A 78 -12.14 13.07 -26.34
N TRP A 79 -10.85 12.78 -26.56
CA TRP A 79 -10.04 13.64 -27.41
C TRP A 79 -10.47 13.58 -28.88
N LYS A 80 -10.88 12.42 -29.39
CA LYS A 80 -11.34 12.28 -30.77
C LYS A 80 -12.59 13.12 -31.06
N GLU A 81 -13.50 13.22 -30.11
CA GLU A 81 -14.70 14.06 -30.19
C GLU A 81 -14.31 15.53 -30.08
N MET A 82 -13.65 15.92 -28.98
CA MET A 82 -13.26 17.31 -28.71
C MET A 82 -12.38 17.91 -29.83
N LYS A 83 -11.47 17.12 -30.41
CA LYS A 83 -10.53 17.59 -31.44
C LYS A 83 -11.23 18.17 -32.67
N GLN A 84 -12.46 17.75 -32.97
CA GLN A 84 -13.25 18.27 -34.10
C GLN A 84 -13.62 19.74 -33.91
N ASP A 85 -13.79 20.16 -32.65
CA ASP A 85 -14.18 21.51 -32.27
C ASP A 85 -12.98 22.42 -31.91
N VAL A 86 -11.76 21.85 -31.87
CA VAL A 86 -10.52 22.61 -31.65
C VAL A 86 -9.98 23.15 -32.97
N LYS A 87 -9.93 24.48 -33.13
CA LYS A 87 -9.56 25.18 -34.38
C LYS A 87 -8.31 24.65 -35.11
N TYR A 88 -7.27 24.24 -34.38
CA TYR A 88 -6.04 23.67 -34.96
C TYR A 88 -5.81 22.19 -34.60
N GLY A 89 -6.81 21.54 -34.01
CA GLY A 89 -6.76 20.13 -33.61
C GLY A 89 -5.67 19.80 -32.57
N THR A 90 -5.22 20.78 -31.79
CA THR A 90 -4.15 20.64 -30.79
C THR A 90 -4.42 21.47 -29.55
N LEU A 91 -4.10 20.93 -28.37
CA LEU A 91 -3.95 21.66 -27.12
C LEU A 91 -2.47 22.02 -26.90
N PRO A 92 -2.13 23.06 -26.11
CA PRO A 92 -3.00 23.87 -25.23
C PRO A 92 -3.79 24.99 -25.94
N ILE A 93 -4.86 25.42 -25.26
CA ILE A 93 -5.61 26.65 -25.53
C ILE A 93 -5.55 27.53 -24.28
N LEU A 94 -5.29 28.82 -24.45
CA LEU A 94 -5.45 29.83 -23.39
C LEU A 94 -6.63 30.71 -23.75
N GLU A 95 -7.62 30.79 -22.86
CA GLU A 95 -8.71 31.76 -22.95
C GLU A 95 -8.43 32.95 -22.03
N VAL A 96 -8.57 34.17 -22.55
CA VAL A 96 -8.31 35.43 -21.85
C VAL A 96 -9.63 36.20 -21.73
N ASP A 97 -9.97 36.59 -20.49
CA ASP A 97 -11.19 37.33 -20.12
C ASP A 97 -12.50 36.70 -20.63
N GLY A 98 -12.54 35.37 -20.75
CA GLY A 98 -13.72 34.64 -21.24
C GLY A 98 -14.07 34.88 -22.72
N LYS A 99 -13.17 35.54 -23.48
CA LYS A 99 -13.48 36.05 -24.83
C LYS A 99 -12.47 35.62 -25.88
N GLN A 100 -11.19 35.77 -25.61
CA GLN A 100 -10.15 35.59 -26.61
C GLN A 100 -9.45 34.24 -26.42
N LYS A 101 -9.46 33.39 -27.45
CA LYS A 101 -8.76 32.09 -27.43
C LYS A 101 -7.45 32.16 -28.21
N VAL A 102 -6.34 31.90 -27.53
CA VAL A 102 -4.99 31.75 -28.07
C VAL A 102 -4.67 30.25 -28.13
N TYR A 103 -4.02 29.83 -29.22
CA TYR A 103 -3.66 28.43 -29.47
C TYR A 103 -2.14 28.33 -29.65
N GLN A 104 -1.62 27.10 -29.57
CA GLN A 104 -0.18 26.77 -29.69
C GLN A 104 0.63 27.16 -28.46
N SER A 105 1.31 26.19 -27.85
CA SER A 105 2.02 26.38 -26.59
C SER A 105 3.05 27.51 -26.63
N ALA A 106 3.85 27.60 -27.70
CA ALA A 106 4.89 28.63 -27.80
C ALA A 106 4.29 30.04 -27.99
N ALA A 107 3.18 30.16 -28.72
CA ALA A 107 2.50 31.45 -28.88
C ALA A 107 1.85 31.92 -27.55
N ILE A 108 1.23 30.98 -26.83
CA ILE A 108 0.69 31.23 -25.49
C ILE A 108 1.80 31.64 -24.52
N CYS A 109 2.90 30.88 -24.46
CA CYS A 109 4.05 31.22 -23.61
C CYS A 109 4.63 32.59 -23.97
N ARG A 110 4.78 32.93 -25.26
CA ARG A 110 5.31 34.24 -25.68
C ARG A 110 4.38 35.39 -25.29
N TYR A 111 3.07 35.22 -25.41
CA TYR A 111 2.08 36.20 -24.96
C TYR A 111 2.13 36.39 -23.44
N LEU A 112 2.12 35.31 -22.67
CA LEU A 112 2.24 35.42 -21.21
C LEU A 112 3.60 35.96 -20.79
N ALA A 113 4.67 35.66 -21.54
CA ALA A 113 6.00 36.21 -21.31
C ALA A 113 6.06 37.72 -21.52
N SER A 114 5.34 38.27 -22.50
CA SER A 114 5.24 39.72 -22.66
C SER A 114 4.55 40.36 -21.46
N GLU A 115 3.54 39.70 -20.90
CA GLU A 115 2.88 40.16 -19.69
C GLU A 115 3.78 40.02 -18.46
N ALA A 116 4.56 38.94 -18.35
CA ALA A 116 5.38 38.62 -17.19
C ALA A 116 6.76 39.31 -17.17
N GLY A 117 7.14 40.04 -18.23
CA GLY A 117 8.48 40.61 -18.35
C GLY A 117 9.57 39.56 -18.58
N LEU A 118 9.21 38.42 -19.19
CA LEU A 118 10.09 37.28 -19.50
C LEU A 118 10.59 37.29 -20.96
N LEU A 119 10.42 38.42 -21.65
CA LEU A 119 10.95 38.66 -22.99
C LEU A 119 12.36 39.26 -22.95
N GLY A 120 13.06 39.14 -24.06
CA GLY A 120 14.28 39.87 -24.34
C GLY A 120 14.04 41.38 -24.35
N SER A 121 15.07 42.16 -23.99
CA SER A 121 14.99 43.63 -23.90
C SER A 121 14.83 44.30 -25.27
N ASN A 122 15.08 43.56 -26.34
CA ASN A 122 15.02 44.03 -27.72
C ASN A 122 14.74 42.85 -28.68
N ALA A 123 14.55 43.14 -29.97
CA ALA A 123 14.26 42.13 -30.98
C ALA A 123 15.36 41.06 -31.12
N TRP A 124 16.63 41.42 -30.90
CA TRP A 124 17.76 40.49 -30.97
C TRP A 124 17.73 39.50 -29.81
N GLU A 125 17.52 39.97 -28.59
CA GLU A 125 17.37 39.09 -27.42
C GLU A 125 16.16 38.15 -27.57
N ASN A 126 15.03 38.64 -28.09
CA ASN A 126 13.86 37.79 -28.38
C ASN A 126 14.15 36.72 -29.43
N LEU A 127 14.91 37.06 -30.47
CA LEU A 127 15.33 36.09 -31.49
C LEU A 127 16.19 34.98 -30.88
N GLN A 128 17.08 35.31 -29.95
CA GLN A 128 17.90 34.32 -29.25
C GLN A 128 17.01 33.37 -28.41
N ILE A 129 16.03 33.91 -27.66
CA ILE A 129 15.07 33.10 -26.89
C ILE A 129 14.26 32.18 -27.82
N ASP A 130 13.73 32.71 -28.92
CA ASP A 130 12.97 31.94 -29.90
C ASP A 130 13.83 30.81 -30.52
N SER A 131 15.11 31.08 -30.81
CA SER A 131 16.05 30.08 -31.35
C SER A 131 16.27 28.90 -30.42
N ILE A 132 16.35 29.14 -29.10
CA ILE A 132 16.47 28.08 -28.09
C ILE A 132 15.23 27.18 -28.12
N VAL A 133 14.05 27.80 -28.13
CA VAL A 133 12.77 27.08 -28.10
C VAL A 133 12.52 26.33 -29.39
N ASP A 134 12.87 26.89 -30.54
CA ASP A 134 12.71 26.22 -31.83
C ASP A 134 13.68 25.05 -31.98
N THR A 135 14.92 25.19 -31.50
CA THR A 135 15.87 24.07 -31.38
C THR A 135 15.31 22.96 -30.48
N PHE A 136 14.66 23.34 -29.37
CA PHE A 136 14.05 22.36 -28.47
C PHE A 136 12.90 21.61 -29.16
N LYS A 137 12.11 22.29 -30.00
CA LYS A 137 11.02 21.65 -30.74
C LYS A 137 11.50 20.58 -31.71
N ASP A 138 12.74 20.65 -32.19
CA ASP A 138 13.33 19.59 -33.01
C ASP A 138 13.49 18.30 -32.18
N LEU A 139 14.03 18.41 -30.96
CA LEU A 139 14.05 17.28 -30.01
C LEU A 139 12.63 16.78 -29.70
N LEU A 140 11.69 17.70 -29.48
CA LEU A 140 10.28 17.33 -29.25
C LEU A 140 9.67 16.57 -30.43
N ALA A 141 10.03 16.93 -31.66
CA ALA A 141 9.53 16.27 -32.85
C ALA A 141 10.02 14.82 -32.91
N VAL A 142 11.29 14.57 -32.56
CA VAL A 142 11.87 13.22 -32.46
C VAL A 142 11.15 12.39 -31.39
N ILE A 143 10.99 12.94 -30.17
CA ILE A 143 10.29 12.27 -29.06
C ILE A 143 8.83 11.98 -29.42
N LYS A 144 8.11 12.93 -30.02
CA LYS A 144 6.72 12.73 -30.47
C LYS A 144 6.62 11.72 -31.61
N GLY A 145 7.62 11.64 -32.48
CA GLY A 145 7.74 10.61 -33.51
C GLY A 145 7.72 9.22 -32.87
N MET A 146 8.59 8.99 -31.89
CA MET A 146 8.63 7.75 -31.11
C MET A 146 7.28 7.46 -30.42
N ILE A 147 6.67 8.43 -29.74
CA ILE A 147 5.38 8.24 -29.03
C ILE A 147 4.27 7.78 -29.99
N ARG A 148 4.27 8.26 -31.24
CA ARG A 148 3.24 7.95 -32.24
C ARG A 148 3.46 6.61 -32.96
N THR A 149 4.65 6.04 -32.88
CA THR A 149 4.95 4.72 -33.46
C THR A 149 4.05 3.66 -32.83
N GLN A 150 3.34 2.90 -33.66
CA GLN A 150 2.41 1.85 -33.19
C GLN A 150 3.14 0.54 -32.88
N ASP A 151 4.20 0.23 -33.63
CA ASP A 151 5.00 -0.97 -33.41
C ASP A 151 5.86 -0.83 -32.15
N GLU A 152 5.60 -1.67 -31.15
CA GLU A 152 6.27 -1.58 -29.83
C GLU A 152 7.77 -1.90 -29.90
N THR A 153 8.20 -2.77 -30.82
CA THR A 153 9.62 -3.11 -30.98
C THR A 153 10.38 -1.92 -31.56
N ALA A 154 9.84 -1.29 -32.61
CA ALA A 154 10.39 -0.09 -33.22
C ALA A 154 10.34 1.10 -32.25
N LYS A 155 9.27 1.25 -31.47
CA LYS A 155 9.18 2.28 -30.43
C LYS A 155 10.27 2.13 -29.37
N ALA A 156 10.50 0.91 -28.89
CA ALA A 156 11.56 0.62 -27.92
C ALA A 156 12.95 0.91 -28.51
N ALA A 157 13.22 0.50 -29.76
CA ALA A 157 14.46 0.81 -30.45
C ALA A 157 14.68 2.33 -30.59
N LEU A 158 13.65 3.08 -31.02
CA LEU A 158 13.69 4.53 -31.10
C LEU A 158 13.95 5.19 -29.74
N ARG A 159 13.37 4.66 -28.65
CA ARG A 159 13.63 5.16 -27.30
C ARG A 159 15.11 5.05 -26.93
N GLU A 160 15.75 3.93 -27.23
CA GLU A 160 17.19 3.76 -26.99
C GLU A 160 18.04 4.66 -27.89
N THR A 161 17.71 4.79 -29.17
CA THR A 161 18.40 5.71 -30.09
C THR A 161 18.29 7.16 -29.61
N ILE A 162 17.10 7.60 -29.16
CA ILE A 162 16.91 8.95 -28.64
C ILE A 162 17.78 9.17 -27.40
N LYS A 163 17.84 8.21 -26.47
CA LYS A 163 18.69 8.32 -25.27
C LYS A 163 20.18 8.34 -25.60
N ALA A 164 20.61 7.59 -26.61
CA ALA A 164 22.01 7.45 -26.96
C ALA A 164 22.55 8.59 -27.84
N GLU A 165 21.70 9.17 -28.70
CA GLU A 165 22.13 10.10 -29.76
C GLU A 165 21.47 11.47 -29.63
N SER A 166 20.14 11.53 -29.79
CA SER A 166 19.44 12.82 -29.86
C SER A 166 19.50 13.58 -28.54
N LEU A 167 19.17 12.93 -27.43
CA LEU A 167 19.10 13.56 -26.12
C LEU A 167 20.48 14.13 -25.71
N PRO A 168 21.60 13.38 -25.79
CA PRO A 168 22.92 13.97 -25.50
C PRO A 168 23.30 15.13 -26.41
N TYR A 169 22.99 15.06 -27.70
CA TYR A 169 23.29 16.12 -28.65
C TYR A 169 22.65 17.46 -28.24
N TYR A 170 21.33 17.48 -28.00
CA TYR A 170 20.63 18.72 -27.65
C TYR A 170 20.95 19.21 -26.23
N LEU A 171 21.07 18.29 -25.26
CA LEU A 171 21.30 18.69 -23.88
C LEU A 171 22.72 19.22 -23.64
N ASN A 172 23.73 18.67 -24.31
CA ASN A 172 25.08 19.25 -24.27
C ASN A 172 25.11 20.67 -24.84
N LEU A 173 24.37 20.94 -25.92
CA LEU A 173 24.26 22.29 -26.48
C LEU A 173 23.64 23.27 -25.47
N TYR A 174 22.65 22.84 -24.68
CA TYR A 174 22.07 23.68 -23.64
C TYR A 174 23.01 23.89 -22.46
N GLU A 175 23.75 22.87 -22.01
CA GLU A 175 24.79 23.03 -20.99
C GLU A 175 25.81 24.08 -21.42
N GLU A 176 26.37 23.97 -22.63
CA GLU A 176 27.33 24.94 -23.19
C GLU A 176 26.72 26.35 -23.29
N THR A 177 25.48 26.45 -23.80
CA THR A 177 24.77 27.73 -23.90
C THR A 177 24.61 28.40 -22.53
N MET A 178 24.34 27.62 -21.48
CA MET A 178 24.10 28.12 -20.13
C MET A 178 25.38 28.62 -19.45
N GLU A 179 26.55 28.06 -19.78
CA GLU A 179 27.84 28.57 -19.33
C GLU A 179 28.07 30.02 -19.80
N GLU A 180 27.69 30.32 -21.04
CA GLU A 180 27.79 31.67 -21.63
C GLU A 180 26.69 32.63 -21.12
N ASN A 181 25.59 32.10 -20.59
CA ASN A 181 24.39 32.84 -20.22
C ASN A 181 24.11 32.82 -18.71
N ASN A 182 25.15 32.80 -17.87
CA ASN A 182 25.03 32.90 -16.41
C ASN A 182 24.07 31.85 -15.80
N GLY A 183 24.05 30.66 -16.39
CA GLY A 183 23.19 29.55 -16.01
C GLY A 183 21.71 29.74 -16.33
N TYR A 184 21.37 30.52 -17.37
CA TYR A 184 20.06 30.60 -18.02
C TYR A 184 20.19 30.20 -19.50
N LEU A 185 19.10 29.82 -20.16
CA LEU A 185 19.17 29.38 -21.55
C LEU A 185 19.38 30.53 -22.55
N ALA A 186 19.09 31.78 -22.17
CA ALA A 186 19.26 32.93 -23.05
C ALA A 186 19.54 34.23 -22.28
N ASN A 187 20.29 35.13 -22.93
CA ASN A 187 20.49 36.53 -22.53
C ASN A 187 20.99 36.78 -21.09
N GLY A 188 21.64 35.79 -20.46
CA GLY A 188 22.15 35.94 -19.09
C GLY A 188 21.09 36.07 -17.99
N LYS A 189 19.80 35.87 -18.29
CA LYS A 189 18.67 36.16 -17.39
C LYS A 189 17.48 35.23 -17.62
N LEU A 190 16.59 35.14 -16.63
CA LEU A 190 15.35 34.36 -16.72
C LEU A 190 14.47 34.81 -17.90
N SER A 191 14.01 33.84 -18.68
CA SER A 191 13.17 34.01 -19.85
C SER A 191 12.10 32.91 -19.93
N TRP A 192 11.17 33.03 -20.86
CA TRP A 192 10.18 31.97 -21.08
C TRP A 192 10.75 30.69 -21.71
N ALA A 193 11.94 30.74 -22.31
CA ALA A 193 12.63 29.54 -22.79
C ALA A 193 13.03 28.62 -21.63
N ASP A 194 13.44 29.18 -20.49
CA ASP A 194 13.80 28.41 -19.29
C ASP A 194 12.62 27.56 -18.81
N PHE A 195 11.43 28.16 -18.68
CA PHE A 195 10.20 27.44 -18.36
C PHE A 195 9.80 26.41 -19.42
N TYR A 196 9.96 26.76 -20.70
CA TYR A 196 9.54 25.90 -21.81
C TYR A 196 10.38 24.63 -21.93
N VAL A 197 11.70 24.77 -21.86
CA VAL A 197 12.64 23.66 -21.98
C VAL A 197 12.61 22.80 -20.73
N VAL A 198 12.78 23.37 -19.53
CA VAL A 198 12.79 22.59 -18.28
C VAL A 198 11.45 21.88 -18.08
N GLY A 199 10.32 22.59 -18.23
CA GLY A 199 8.99 22.01 -17.98
C GLY A 199 8.68 20.78 -18.84
N TYR A 200 9.17 20.76 -20.09
CA TYR A 200 9.01 19.57 -20.92
C TYR A 200 10.10 18.52 -20.68
N LEU A 201 11.34 18.91 -20.40
CA LEU A 201 12.42 17.95 -20.09
C LEU A 201 12.05 17.05 -18.91
N GLU A 202 11.31 17.55 -17.92
CA GLU A 202 10.75 16.72 -16.85
C GLU A 202 9.78 15.64 -17.37
N SER A 203 8.97 15.98 -18.38
CA SER A 203 8.12 14.97 -19.04
C SER A 203 8.97 13.99 -19.87
N ALA A 204 10.01 14.49 -20.54
CA ALA A 204 10.91 13.67 -21.35
C ALA A 204 11.71 12.66 -20.50
N GLU A 205 12.14 13.04 -19.31
CA GLU A 205 12.83 12.18 -18.35
C GLU A 205 12.01 10.93 -18.04
N ILE A 206 10.73 11.12 -17.74
CA ILE A 206 9.76 10.04 -17.48
C ILE A 206 9.49 9.21 -18.75
N ILE A 207 9.20 9.88 -19.88
CA ILE A 207 8.84 9.21 -21.15
C ILE A 207 9.97 8.31 -21.68
N LEU A 208 11.22 8.73 -21.48
CA LEU A 208 12.40 8.03 -21.96
C LEU A 208 12.99 7.08 -20.92
N GLY A 209 12.65 7.24 -19.63
CA GLY A 209 13.32 6.55 -18.53
C GLY A 209 14.80 6.96 -18.46
N ALA A 210 15.06 8.26 -18.54
CA ALA A 210 16.39 8.84 -18.47
C ALA A 210 16.60 9.53 -17.11
N GLU A 211 17.84 9.87 -16.79
CA GLU A 211 18.22 10.70 -15.64
C GLU A 211 18.79 11.99 -16.21
N ILE A 212 17.93 12.91 -16.65
CA ILE A 212 18.34 14.13 -17.36
C ILE A 212 18.99 15.10 -16.38
N PHE A 213 18.27 15.49 -15.33
CA PHE A 213 18.77 16.56 -14.45
C PHE A 213 19.97 16.15 -13.60
N ASP A 214 20.19 14.84 -13.40
CA ASP A 214 21.37 14.32 -12.70
C ASP A 214 22.62 14.30 -13.59
N LYS A 215 22.45 14.07 -14.90
CA LYS A 215 23.56 14.00 -15.87
C LYS A 215 23.97 15.36 -16.43
N TYR A 216 23.04 16.31 -16.45
CA TYR A 216 23.22 17.64 -17.04
C TYR A 216 23.09 18.70 -15.93
N PRO A 217 24.21 19.02 -15.23
CA PRO A 217 24.17 19.76 -13.97
C PRO A 217 23.75 21.22 -14.12
N ASN A 218 24.02 21.90 -15.24
CA ASN A 218 23.53 23.27 -15.42
C ASN A 218 22.01 23.26 -15.59
N LEU A 219 21.44 22.32 -16.35
CA LEU A 219 20.00 22.12 -16.46
C LEU A 219 19.37 21.74 -15.12
N GLY A 220 20.02 20.88 -14.33
CA GLY A 220 19.63 20.60 -12.95
C GLY A 220 19.61 21.85 -12.08
N ALA A 221 20.67 22.66 -12.13
CA ALA A 221 20.75 23.92 -11.41
C ALA A 221 19.69 24.94 -11.87
N LEU A 222 19.37 24.99 -13.16
CA LEU A 222 18.29 25.84 -13.68
C LEU A 222 16.92 25.37 -13.19
N LYS A 223 16.65 24.06 -13.19
CA LYS A 223 15.42 23.50 -12.60
C LYS A 223 15.27 23.96 -11.14
N GLU A 224 16.33 23.83 -10.35
CA GLU A 224 16.34 24.32 -8.97
C GLU A 224 16.14 25.84 -8.86
N LYS A 225 16.77 26.63 -9.74
CA LYS A 225 16.52 28.09 -9.79
C LYS A 225 15.05 28.39 -10.05
N LEU A 226 14.40 27.69 -10.99
CA LEU A 226 12.99 27.88 -11.31
C LEU A 226 12.10 27.50 -10.12
N TYR A 227 12.38 26.41 -9.43
CA TYR A 227 11.60 25.94 -8.27
C TYR A 227 11.74 26.84 -7.04
N ASN A 228 12.83 27.59 -6.95
CA ASN A 228 13.04 28.55 -5.88
C ASN A 228 12.45 29.94 -6.17
N ILE A 229 11.79 30.14 -7.32
CA ILE A 229 11.11 31.41 -7.60
C ILE A 229 9.87 31.52 -6.70
N PRO A 230 9.73 32.58 -5.88
CA PRO A 230 8.55 32.79 -5.05
C PRO A 230 7.28 32.75 -5.89
N ASN A 231 6.25 32.06 -5.42
CA ASN A 231 4.95 31.86 -6.09
C ASN A 231 5.00 31.03 -7.38
N LEU A 232 6.19 30.60 -7.83
CA LEU A 232 6.34 29.47 -8.74
C LEU A 232 6.15 28.20 -7.92
N ALA A 233 4.90 27.88 -7.62
CA ALA A 233 4.58 26.47 -7.56
C ALA A 233 4.69 26.01 -9.03
N PRO A 234 5.74 25.25 -9.44
CA PRO A 234 5.46 24.27 -10.48
C PRO A 234 4.20 23.57 -10.02
N THR A 235 3.28 23.25 -10.92
CA THR A 235 2.30 22.23 -10.57
C THR A 235 3.08 20.92 -10.44
N ARG A 236 3.81 20.79 -9.32
CA ARG A 236 4.26 19.53 -8.75
C ARG A 236 2.99 18.71 -8.67
N MET A 237 3.04 17.47 -9.14
CA MET A 237 2.02 16.52 -8.72
C MET A 237 1.92 16.65 -7.20
N PRO A 238 0.73 16.86 -6.63
CA PRO A 238 0.64 17.20 -5.23
C PRO A 238 1.41 16.17 -4.40
N ALA A 239 2.26 16.64 -3.50
CA ALA A 239 2.98 15.72 -2.62
C ALA A 239 1.97 15.19 -1.61
N TYR A 240 1.74 13.88 -1.61
CA TYR A 240 0.77 13.27 -0.71
C TYR A 240 1.48 12.63 0.48
N LYS A 241 0.91 12.80 1.67
CA LYS A 241 1.29 12.02 2.85
C LYS A 241 0.07 11.32 3.40
N LEU A 242 0.10 9.99 3.38
CA LEU A 242 -0.94 9.16 3.99
C LEU A 242 -0.56 8.86 5.45
N ILE A 243 -1.41 9.27 6.39
CA ILE A 243 -1.28 8.89 7.80
C ILE A 243 -2.34 7.84 8.09
N TYR A 244 -1.91 6.61 8.37
CA TYR A 244 -2.80 5.49 8.66
C TYR A 244 -2.16 4.47 9.62
N PHE A 245 -2.97 3.56 10.13
CA PHE A 245 -2.44 2.44 10.91
C PHE A 245 -1.54 1.55 10.06
N ASP A 246 -0.60 0.85 10.70
CA ASP A 246 0.22 -0.20 10.08
C ASP A 246 -0.63 -1.46 9.80
N ALA A 247 -1.59 -1.28 8.89
CA ALA A 247 -2.59 -2.25 8.46
C ALA A 247 -3.02 -1.91 7.03
N ARG A 248 -3.56 -2.89 6.28
CA ARG A 248 -4.22 -2.63 4.99
C ARG A 248 -5.52 -1.83 5.22
N GLY A 249 -6.56 -2.50 5.71
CA GLY A 249 -7.80 -1.88 6.16
C GLY A 249 -8.37 -0.86 5.19
N LEU A 250 -8.84 0.27 5.72
CA LEU A 250 -9.37 1.39 4.93
C LEU A 250 -8.28 2.22 4.24
N GLY A 251 -7.00 1.98 4.54
CA GLY A 251 -5.87 2.65 3.90
C GLY A 251 -5.52 2.04 2.55
N GLU A 252 -5.82 0.76 2.32
CA GLU A 252 -5.32 0.05 1.13
C GLU A 252 -5.85 0.60 -0.18
N ALA A 253 -7.14 0.97 -0.21
CA ALA A 253 -7.74 1.62 -1.37
C ALA A 253 -7.02 2.93 -1.73
N ILE A 254 -6.65 3.73 -0.72
CA ILE A 254 -5.93 5.00 -0.90
C ILE A 254 -4.55 4.74 -1.49
N ARG A 255 -3.81 3.76 -0.94
CA ARG A 255 -2.49 3.37 -1.45
C ARG A 255 -2.55 2.87 -2.89
N CYS A 256 -3.58 2.09 -3.23
CA CYS A 256 -3.78 1.61 -4.60
C CYS A 256 -4.10 2.76 -5.57
N ILE A 257 -4.95 3.72 -5.19
CA ILE A 257 -5.28 4.87 -6.04
C ILE A 257 -4.05 5.79 -6.21
N LEU A 258 -3.32 6.11 -5.13
CA LEU A 258 -2.07 6.88 -5.22
C LEU A 258 -1.04 6.20 -6.13
N SER A 259 -0.94 4.87 -6.04
CA SER A 259 -0.05 4.08 -6.90
C SER A 259 -0.54 4.04 -8.35
N TYR A 260 -1.85 3.92 -8.58
CA TYR A 260 -2.47 4.00 -9.90
C TYR A 260 -2.12 5.31 -10.61
N MET A 261 -2.15 6.43 -9.87
CA MET A 261 -1.79 7.76 -10.35
C MET A 261 -0.27 7.97 -10.56
N GLU A 262 0.57 7.03 -10.12
CA GLU A 262 2.03 7.24 -10.00
C GLU A 262 2.37 8.50 -9.21
N ALA A 263 1.60 8.77 -8.16
CA ALA A 263 1.75 9.96 -7.35
C ALA A 263 3.08 9.95 -6.56
N ASP A 264 3.62 11.13 -6.28
CA ASP A 264 4.69 11.31 -5.30
C ASP A 264 4.08 11.29 -3.90
N TRP A 265 4.27 10.20 -3.16
CA TRP A 265 3.65 10.04 -1.85
C TRP A 265 4.52 9.31 -0.83
N GLU A 266 4.35 9.71 0.43
CA GLU A 266 4.93 9.04 1.60
C GLU A 266 3.84 8.55 2.56
N GLU A 267 4.22 7.64 3.46
CA GLU A 267 3.32 7.06 4.45
C GLU A 267 3.86 7.21 5.87
N GLU A 268 3.06 7.78 6.75
CA GLU A 268 3.27 7.71 8.19
C GLU A 268 2.41 6.60 8.79
N ARG A 269 3.07 5.55 9.28
CA ARG A 269 2.42 4.36 9.83
C ARG A 269 2.33 4.44 11.34
N ILE A 270 1.11 4.38 11.83
CA ILE A 270 0.81 4.40 13.27
C ILE A 270 0.62 2.96 13.74
N ALA A 271 1.26 2.60 14.85
CA ALA A 271 1.07 1.28 15.48
C ALA A 271 -0.42 1.02 15.75
N ARG A 272 -0.86 -0.23 15.57
CA ARG A 272 -2.29 -0.56 15.69
C ARG A 272 -2.72 -0.37 17.15
N PRO A 273 -3.97 0.08 17.42
CA PRO A 273 -4.40 0.35 18.79
C PRO A 273 -4.33 -0.85 19.75
N PHE A 274 -4.38 -2.09 19.24
CA PHE A 274 -4.20 -3.30 20.05
C PHE A 274 -2.73 -3.66 20.30
N GLU A 275 -1.80 -3.20 19.45
CA GLU A 275 -0.34 -3.37 19.65
C GLU A 275 0.21 -2.34 20.63
N ASN A 276 -0.25 -1.09 20.52
CA ASN A 276 0.14 -0.01 21.41
C ASN A 276 -1.04 0.95 21.69
N PRO A 277 -1.85 0.66 22.72
CA PRO A 277 -3.01 1.47 23.08
C PRO A 277 -2.67 2.92 23.42
N SER A 278 -1.48 3.17 23.99
CA SER A 278 -1.06 4.50 24.44
C SER A 278 -0.77 5.45 23.29
N ILE A 279 -0.09 4.97 22.23
CA ILE A 279 0.23 5.77 21.03
C ILE A 279 -1.05 6.35 20.40
N TRP A 280 -2.07 5.52 20.22
CA TRP A 280 -3.31 5.98 19.61
C TRP A 280 -4.11 6.88 20.56
N LYS A 281 -4.09 6.59 21.87
CA LYS A 281 -4.80 7.40 22.87
C LYS A 281 -4.27 8.84 22.93
N GLU A 282 -2.95 9.01 22.83
CA GLU A 282 -2.29 10.32 22.78
C GLU A 282 -2.60 11.03 21.46
N MET A 283 -2.29 10.39 20.32
CA MET A 283 -2.49 10.96 18.98
C MET A 283 -3.95 11.35 18.70
N LYS A 284 -4.92 10.56 19.17
CA LYS A 284 -6.34 10.77 18.88
C LYS A 284 -6.86 12.13 19.36
N GLN A 285 -6.23 12.75 20.36
CA GLN A 285 -6.61 14.09 20.84
C GLN A 285 -6.35 15.17 19.79
N ASP A 286 -5.35 14.98 18.94
CA ASP A 286 -4.93 15.94 17.90
C ASP A 286 -5.50 15.60 16.51
N VAL A 287 -6.13 14.42 16.35
CA VAL A 287 -6.77 14.00 15.10
C VAL A 287 -8.17 14.57 15.01
N LYS A 288 -8.40 15.50 14.07
CA LYS A 288 -9.74 16.01 13.74
C LYS A 288 -10.67 14.84 13.37
N TYR A 289 -11.83 14.77 14.04
CA TYR A 289 -12.80 13.66 14.00
C TYR A 289 -12.36 12.34 14.67
N GLY A 290 -11.18 12.27 15.27
CA GLY A 290 -10.71 11.12 16.08
C GLY A 290 -10.59 9.80 15.30
N LYS A 291 -10.38 9.87 13.98
CA LYS A 291 -10.32 8.70 13.08
C LYS A 291 -9.22 8.88 12.02
N LEU A 292 -8.56 7.78 11.67
CA LEU A 292 -7.70 7.63 10.48
C LEU A 292 -8.47 6.90 9.37
N PRO A 293 -8.14 7.05 8.07
CA PRO A 293 -6.97 7.74 7.51
C PRO A 293 -7.07 9.26 7.43
N ILE A 294 -5.89 9.89 7.32
CA ILE A 294 -5.71 11.30 6.95
C ILE A 294 -4.84 11.34 5.70
N LEU A 295 -5.24 12.12 4.72
CA LEU A 295 -4.40 12.48 3.58
C LEU A 295 -3.96 13.93 3.75
N GLU A 296 -2.66 14.17 3.79
CA GLU A 296 -2.08 15.50 3.72
C GLU A 296 -1.63 15.78 2.28
N VAL A 297 -1.97 16.95 1.76
CA VAL A 297 -1.66 17.40 0.38
C VAL A 297 -0.77 18.64 0.47
N ASP A 298 0.41 18.57 -0.15
CA ASP A 298 1.43 19.62 -0.23
C ASP A 298 1.89 20.16 1.13
N GLY A 299 1.88 19.33 2.17
CA GLY A 299 2.28 19.74 3.52
C GLY A 299 1.32 20.74 4.19
N LYS A 300 0.16 21.01 3.59
CA LYS A 300 -0.73 22.13 3.97
C LYS A 300 -2.14 21.67 4.30
N GLN A 301 -2.76 20.91 3.40
CA GLN A 301 -4.18 20.58 3.48
C GLN A 301 -4.38 19.16 4.01
N LYS A 302 -5.18 19.00 5.07
CA LYS A 302 -5.52 17.68 5.63
C LYS A 302 -6.96 17.32 5.30
N VAL A 303 -7.14 16.19 4.62
CA VAL A 303 -8.42 15.55 4.32
C VAL A 303 -8.59 14.32 5.22
N TYR A 304 -9.82 14.11 5.69
CA TYR A 304 -10.17 13.03 6.63
C TYR A 304 -11.23 12.14 6.01
N GLN A 305 -11.39 10.93 6.57
CA GLN A 305 -12.33 9.88 6.12
C GLN A 305 -11.90 9.17 4.84
N SER A 306 -11.82 7.84 4.88
CA SER A 306 -11.33 7.03 3.76
C SER A 306 -12.09 7.22 2.46
N ALA A 307 -13.43 7.25 2.50
CA ALA A 307 -14.24 7.40 1.29
C ALA A 307 -14.11 8.82 0.68
N ALA A 308 -14.01 9.86 1.50
CA ALA A 308 -13.78 11.22 1.01
C ALA A 308 -12.40 11.37 0.37
N ILE A 309 -11.36 10.80 1.01
CA ILE A 309 -10.01 10.75 0.46
C ILE A 309 -9.99 9.99 -0.87
N CYS A 310 -10.61 8.80 -0.92
CA CYS A 310 -10.67 8.01 -2.15
C CYS A 310 -11.41 8.75 -3.26
N ARG A 311 -12.53 9.41 -2.97
CA ARG A 311 -13.29 10.21 -3.96
C ARG A 311 -12.50 11.40 -4.49
N TYR A 312 -11.75 12.09 -3.63
CA TYR A 312 -10.85 13.17 -4.05
C TYR A 312 -9.73 12.64 -4.94
N LEU A 313 -9.03 11.58 -4.53
CA LEU A 313 -7.99 10.99 -5.39
C LEU A 313 -8.58 10.40 -6.68
N ALA A 314 -9.83 9.92 -6.65
CA ALA A 314 -10.52 9.44 -7.83
C ALA A 314 -10.81 10.53 -8.85
N SER A 315 -11.08 11.78 -8.41
CA SER A 315 -11.24 12.90 -9.34
C SER A 315 -9.93 13.19 -10.07
N GLU A 316 -8.81 13.15 -9.35
CA GLU A 316 -7.47 13.33 -9.92
C GLU A 316 -7.04 12.15 -10.81
N ALA A 317 -7.51 10.93 -10.49
CA ALA A 317 -7.14 9.71 -11.21
C ALA A 317 -8.03 9.41 -12.44
N GLY A 318 -9.08 10.20 -12.68
CA GLY A 318 -10.09 9.89 -13.70
C GLY A 318 -10.91 8.62 -13.39
N LEU A 319 -11.10 8.28 -12.12
CA LEU A 319 -11.83 7.11 -11.62
C LEU A 319 -13.28 7.43 -11.19
N LEU A 320 -13.76 8.63 -11.53
CA LEU A 320 -15.15 9.03 -11.35
C LEU A 320 -16.03 8.58 -12.52
N GLY A 321 -17.34 8.58 -12.28
CA GLY A 321 -18.35 8.44 -13.32
C GLY A 321 -18.30 9.61 -14.30
N SER A 322 -18.78 9.39 -15.52
CA SER A 322 -18.79 10.40 -16.59
C SER A 322 -19.78 11.54 -16.34
N ASN A 323 -20.68 11.38 -15.36
CA ASN A 323 -21.68 12.37 -14.97
C ASN A 323 -22.10 12.15 -13.51
N ILE A 324 -22.93 13.06 -12.99
CA ILE A 324 -23.42 13.01 -11.60
C ILE A 324 -24.23 11.75 -11.29
N TRP A 325 -24.90 11.14 -12.27
CA TRP A 325 -25.68 9.93 -12.08
C TRP A 325 -24.78 8.71 -11.92
N GLU A 326 -23.76 8.58 -12.77
CA GLU A 326 -22.75 7.53 -12.63
C GLU A 326 -22.00 7.64 -11.29
N ASN A 327 -21.65 8.87 -10.87
CA ASN A 327 -21.04 9.10 -9.56
C ASN A 327 -21.95 8.67 -8.40
N LEU A 328 -23.25 8.95 -8.48
CA LEU A 328 -24.23 8.50 -7.48
C LEU A 328 -24.29 6.97 -7.39
N GLN A 329 -24.20 6.27 -8.53
CA GLN A 329 -24.16 4.80 -8.54
C GLN A 329 -22.89 4.28 -7.86
N ILE A 330 -21.72 4.87 -8.14
CA ILE A 330 -20.45 4.52 -7.48
C ILE A 330 -20.54 4.77 -5.97
N ASP A 331 -21.06 5.93 -5.55
CA ASP A 331 -21.24 6.28 -4.14
C ASP A 331 -22.17 5.28 -3.43
N SER A 332 -23.26 4.86 -4.09
CA SER A 332 -24.19 3.86 -3.54
C SER A 332 -23.49 2.53 -3.24
N ILE A 333 -22.64 2.04 -4.15
CA ILE A 333 -21.87 0.80 -3.93
C ILE A 333 -20.97 0.92 -2.70
N VAL A 334 -20.25 2.04 -2.58
CA VAL A 334 -19.30 2.28 -1.48
C VAL A 334 -20.03 2.44 -0.15
N ASP A 335 -21.15 3.16 -0.12
CA ASP A 335 -21.92 3.34 1.09
C ASP A 335 -22.58 2.04 1.56
N THR A 336 -23.10 1.22 0.64
CA THR A 336 -23.53 -0.15 0.98
C THR A 336 -22.38 -1.01 1.52
N PHE A 337 -21.18 -0.90 0.95
CA PHE A 337 -20.03 -1.66 1.44
C PHE A 337 -19.60 -1.24 2.84
N LYS A 338 -19.72 0.06 3.15
CA LYS A 338 -19.39 0.60 4.48
C LYS A 338 -20.28 0.01 5.57
N ASP A 339 -21.51 -0.40 5.26
CA ASP A 339 -22.36 -1.09 6.25
C ASP A 339 -21.74 -2.43 6.67
N LEU A 340 -21.21 -3.23 5.73
CA LEU A 340 -20.42 -4.43 6.05
C LEU A 340 -19.17 -4.08 6.87
N VAL A 341 -18.43 -3.05 6.49
CA VAL A 341 -17.24 -2.58 7.22
C VAL A 341 -17.60 -2.22 8.66
N ILE A 342 -18.72 -1.55 8.89
CA ILE A 342 -19.20 -1.17 10.23
C ILE A 342 -19.48 -2.41 11.08
N VAL A 343 -20.14 -3.42 10.51
CA VAL A 343 -20.42 -4.69 11.20
C VAL A 343 -19.12 -5.38 11.60
N ILE A 344 -18.16 -5.51 10.68
CA ILE A 344 -16.84 -6.12 10.96
C ILE A 344 -16.09 -5.32 12.03
N GLN A 345 -16.07 -3.99 11.94
CA GLN A 345 -15.43 -3.15 12.95
C GLN A 345 -16.12 -3.23 14.31
N GLY A 346 -17.43 -3.42 14.36
CA GLY A 346 -18.19 -3.67 15.58
C GLY A 346 -17.67 -4.91 16.29
N MET A 347 -17.56 -6.03 15.55
CA MET A 347 -16.98 -7.28 16.05
C MET A 347 -15.54 -7.10 16.55
N ILE A 348 -14.66 -6.42 15.80
CA ILE A 348 -13.27 -6.17 16.21
C ILE A 348 -13.19 -5.41 17.55
N ARG A 349 -14.13 -4.48 17.80
CA ARG A 349 -14.15 -3.64 19.01
C ARG A 349 -14.77 -4.33 20.22
N THR A 350 -15.50 -5.42 20.03
CA THR A 350 -16.07 -6.22 21.13
C THR A 350 -14.96 -6.73 22.04
N GLN A 351 -15.05 -6.45 23.34
CA GLN A 351 -14.02 -6.88 24.30
C GLN A 351 -14.22 -8.32 24.79
N ASP A 352 -15.47 -8.77 24.85
CA ASP A 352 -15.80 -10.14 25.24
C ASP A 352 -15.46 -11.10 24.10
N GLU A 353 -14.50 -12.00 24.32
CA GLU A 353 -14.00 -12.91 23.29
C GLU A 353 -15.05 -13.92 22.82
N THR A 354 -15.97 -14.33 23.71
CA THR A 354 -17.06 -15.24 23.35
C THR A 354 -18.05 -14.57 22.40
N ALA A 355 -18.49 -13.35 22.74
CA ALA A 355 -19.35 -12.55 21.90
C ALA A 355 -18.66 -12.16 20.58
N LYS A 356 -17.35 -11.86 20.60
CA LYS A 356 -16.57 -11.60 19.39
C LYS A 356 -16.53 -12.82 18.47
N ALA A 357 -16.27 -14.01 19.02
CA ALA A 357 -16.26 -15.25 18.25
C ALA A 357 -17.65 -15.57 17.66
N ALA A 358 -18.71 -15.41 18.45
CA ALA A 358 -20.09 -15.57 17.97
C ALA A 358 -20.41 -14.59 16.84
N LEU A 359 -20.08 -13.30 17.00
CA LEU A 359 -20.24 -12.29 15.95
C LEU A 359 -19.44 -12.62 14.69
N ARG A 360 -18.22 -13.14 14.82
CA ARG A 360 -17.40 -13.56 13.67
C ARG A 360 -18.11 -14.63 12.86
N GLU A 361 -18.66 -15.65 13.51
CA GLU A 361 -19.41 -16.71 12.83
C GLU A 361 -20.73 -16.21 12.22
N THR A 362 -21.49 -15.35 12.93
CA THR A 362 -22.68 -14.70 12.38
C THR A 362 -22.35 -13.86 11.14
N ILE A 363 -21.25 -13.10 11.16
CA ILE A 363 -20.82 -12.31 10.00
C ILE A 363 -20.49 -13.22 8.82
N LYS A 364 -19.78 -14.33 9.05
CA LYS A 364 -19.43 -15.29 7.97
C LYS A 364 -20.65 -16.00 7.40
N ALA A 365 -21.65 -16.31 8.22
CA ALA A 365 -22.83 -17.06 7.81
C ALA A 365 -23.90 -16.19 7.16
N GLU A 366 -24.05 -14.93 7.58
CA GLU A 366 -25.18 -14.08 7.20
C GLU A 366 -24.73 -12.82 6.46
N SER A 367 -23.99 -11.93 7.13
CA SER A 367 -23.66 -10.62 6.59
C SER A 367 -22.76 -10.72 5.35
N LEU A 368 -21.67 -11.47 5.44
CA LEU A 368 -20.68 -11.58 4.37
C LEU A 368 -21.32 -12.15 3.09
N PRO A 369 -22.05 -13.29 3.10
CA PRO A 369 -22.72 -13.77 1.88
C PRO A 369 -23.74 -12.80 1.30
N TYR A 370 -24.52 -12.11 2.14
CA TYR A 370 -25.50 -11.12 1.66
C TYR A 370 -24.87 -10.03 0.79
N TYR A 371 -23.82 -9.36 1.29
CA TYR A 371 -23.16 -8.28 0.55
C TYR A 371 -22.35 -8.80 -0.63
N LEU A 372 -21.66 -9.93 -0.50
CA LEU A 372 -20.81 -10.43 -1.57
C LEU A 372 -21.61 -10.98 -2.76
N ASN A 373 -22.74 -11.66 -2.50
CA ASN A 373 -23.66 -12.07 -3.58
C ASN A 373 -24.21 -10.85 -4.34
N LEU A 374 -24.59 -9.79 -3.62
CA LEU A 374 -25.03 -8.53 -4.24
C LEU A 374 -23.97 -7.96 -5.19
N TYR A 375 -22.69 -8.01 -4.80
CA TYR A 375 -21.60 -7.51 -5.66
C TYR A 375 -21.29 -8.43 -6.84
N GLU A 376 -21.36 -9.75 -6.68
CA GLU A 376 -21.26 -10.67 -7.81
C GLU A 376 -22.34 -10.37 -8.86
N GLU A 377 -23.61 -10.27 -8.45
CA GLU A 377 -24.73 -9.91 -9.34
C GLU A 377 -24.53 -8.54 -9.99
N THR A 378 -24.13 -7.54 -9.20
CA THR A 378 -23.84 -6.18 -9.71
C THR A 378 -22.77 -6.22 -10.80
N MET A 379 -21.73 -7.04 -10.63
CA MET A 379 -20.62 -7.13 -11.58
C MET A 379 -20.98 -7.85 -12.88
N GLU A 380 -21.91 -8.81 -12.83
CA GLU A 380 -22.46 -9.45 -14.04
C GLU A 380 -23.13 -8.41 -14.95
N GLU A 381 -23.86 -7.45 -14.37
CA GLU A 381 -24.51 -6.36 -15.10
C GLU A 381 -23.53 -5.26 -15.55
N ASN A 382 -22.37 -5.15 -14.89
CA ASN A 382 -21.40 -4.07 -15.08
C ASN A 382 -20.06 -4.55 -15.67
N ASN A 383 -20.09 -5.55 -16.56
CA ASN A 383 -18.92 -6.01 -17.31
C ASN A 383 -17.72 -6.39 -16.42
N GLY A 384 -18.01 -6.96 -15.25
CA GLY A 384 -17.02 -7.36 -14.26
C GLY A 384 -16.38 -6.20 -13.48
N TYR A 385 -17.06 -5.06 -13.35
CA TYR A 385 -16.74 -3.94 -12.47
C TYR A 385 -17.91 -3.65 -11.53
N LEU A 386 -17.68 -2.98 -10.41
CA LEU A 386 -18.75 -2.72 -9.43
C LEU A 386 -19.75 -1.62 -9.85
N ALA A 387 -19.38 -0.77 -10.82
CA ALA A 387 -20.25 0.30 -11.28
C ALA A 387 -19.97 0.71 -12.74
N ASN A 388 -21.02 1.18 -13.42
CA ASN A 388 -20.98 1.85 -14.72
C ASN A 388 -20.27 1.08 -15.86
N GLY A 389 -20.12 -0.24 -15.76
CA GLY A 389 -19.43 -1.05 -16.78
C GLY A 389 -17.92 -0.82 -16.91
N LYS A 390 -17.28 -0.06 -16.02
CA LYS A 390 -15.88 0.39 -16.14
C LYS A 390 -15.19 0.54 -14.78
N LEU A 391 -13.86 0.61 -14.80
CA LEU A 391 -13.04 0.83 -13.61
C LEU A 391 -13.40 2.15 -12.91
N SER A 392 -13.61 2.08 -11.60
CA SER A 392 -13.95 3.19 -10.73
C SER A 392 -13.23 3.08 -9.38
N TRP A 393 -13.34 4.10 -8.55
CA TRP A 393 -12.77 4.05 -7.20
C TRP A 393 -13.52 3.10 -6.24
N ALA A 394 -14.76 2.71 -6.56
CA ALA A 394 -15.47 1.67 -5.79
C ALA A 394 -14.76 0.32 -5.87
N ASP A 395 -14.20 -0.03 -7.04
CA ASP A 395 -13.46 -1.27 -7.24
C ASP A 395 -12.25 -1.35 -6.28
N PHE A 396 -11.46 -0.27 -6.21
CA PHE A 396 -10.36 -0.16 -5.26
C PHE A 396 -10.83 -0.17 -3.80
N TYR A 397 -11.94 0.50 -3.49
CA TYR A 397 -12.46 0.61 -2.13
C TYR A 397 -12.91 -0.74 -1.56
N VAL A 398 -13.70 -1.48 -2.34
CA VAL A 398 -14.24 -2.78 -1.94
C VAL A 398 -13.13 -3.82 -1.89
N VAL A 399 -12.37 -4.01 -2.97
CA VAL A 399 -11.29 -5.03 -3.02
C VAL A 399 -10.22 -4.76 -1.97
N GLY A 400 -9.79 -3.49 -1.82
CA GLY A 400 -8.75 -3.12 -0.87
C GLY A 400 -9.07 -3.47 0.58
N TYR A 401 -10.35 -3.38 0.98
CA TYR A 401 -10.79 -3.81 2.30
C TYR A 401 -11.08 -5.31 2.39
N LEU A 402 -11.61 -5.94 1.33
CA LEU A 402 -11.98 -7.35 1.35
C LEU A 402 -10.80 -8.28 1.64
N GLU A 403 -9.58 -7.96 1.22
CA GLU A 403 -8.38 -8.71 1.65
C GLU A 403 -8.19 -8.68 3.18
N SER A 404 -8.51 -7.56 3.82
CA SER A 404 -8.47 -7.48 5.29
C SER A 404 -9.61 -8.30 5.89
N ALA A 405 -10.81 -8.23 5.32
CA ALA A 405 -11.97 -8.98 5.79
C ALA A 405 -11.77 -10.50 5.69
N GLU A 406 -11.19 -10.99 4.60
CA GLU A 406 -10.86 -12.41 4.38
C GLU A 406 -10.01 -12.95 5.54
N ILE A 407 -8.97 -12.21 5.89
CA ILE A 407 -8.05 -12.55 6.99
C ILE A 407 -8.74 -12.42 8.35
N ILE A 408 -9.39 -11.30 8.64
CA ILE A 408 -10.03 -11.01 9.93
C ILE A 408 -11.11 -12.05 10.29
N LEU A 409 -11.82 -12.54 9.27
CA LEU A 409 -12.90 -13.51 9.41
C LEU A 409 -12.42 -14.96 9.25
N GLY A 410 -11.20 -15.20 8.74
CA GLY A 410 -10.77 -16.54 8.34
C GLY A 410 -11.75 -17.13 7.32
N ALA A 411 -12.08 -16.35 6.30
CA ALA A 411 -12.94 -16.74 5.19
C ALA A 411 -12.11 -16.95 3.92
N GLU A 412 -12.68 -17.62 2.93
CA GLU A 412 -12.10 -17.76 1.59
C GLU A 412 -12.97 -16.92 0.65
N ILE A 413 -12.77 -15.60 0.64
CA ILE A 413 -13.63 -14.66 -0.10
C ILE A 413 -13.35 -14.77 -1.59
N PHE A 414 -12.12 -14.53 -2.02
CA PHE A 414 -11.81 -14.47 -3.46
C PHE A 414 -11.90 -15.83 -4.15
N ASP A 415 -11.80 -16.93 -3.40
CA ASP A 415 -11.99 -18.29 -3.93
C ASP A 415 -13.47 -18.65 -4.13
N LYS A 416 -14.37 -18.11 -3.29
CA LYS A 416 -15.82 -18.40 -3.34
C LYS A 416 -16.60 -17.46 -4.25
N TYR A 417 -16.10 -16.24 -4.45
CA TYR A 417 -16.75 -15.18 -5.21
C TYR A 417 -15.87 -14.84 -6.44
N PRO A 418 -16.06 -15.56 -7.56
CA PRO A 418 -15.11 -15.57 -8.67
C PRO A 418 -15.05 -14.23 -9.42
N ASN A 419 -16.15 -13.47 -9.50
CA ASN A 419 -16.09 -12.14 -10.13
C ASN A 419 -15.23 -11.20 -9.29
N LEU A 420 -15.40 -11.18 -7.96
CA LEU A 420 -14.54 -10.43 -7.05
C LEU A 420 -13.08 -10.88 -7.12
N GLY A 421 -12.81 -12.19 -7.24
CA GLY A 421 -11.48 -12.74 -7.50
C GLY A 421 -10.88 -12.19 -8.80
N ALA A 422 -11.66 -12.20 -9.89
CA ALA A 422 -11.23 -11.66 -11.18
C ALA A 422 -11.00 -10.13 -11.13
N LEU A 423 -11.84 -9.37 -10.41
CA LEU A 423 -11.66 -7.94 -10.21
C LEU A 423 -10.38 -7.63 -9.43
N LYS A 424 -10.10 -8.38 -8.35
CA LYS A 424 -8.84 -8.26 -7.62
C LYS A 424 -7.63 -8.45 -8.53
N GLU A 425 -7.63 -9.50 -9.35
CA GLU A 425 -6.57 -9.76 -10.31
C GLU A 425 -6.44 -8.63 -11.34
N LYS A 426 -7.56 -8.11 -11.88
CA LYS A 426 -7.54 -6.96 -12.79
C LYS A 426 -6.88 -5.74 -12.14
N LEU A 427 -7.28 -5.40 -10.91
CA LEU A 427 -6.73 -4.23 -10.19
C LEU A 427 -5.24 -4.40 -9.87
N TYR A 428 -4.84 -5.58 -9.40
CA TYR A 428 -3.49 -5.81 -8.89
C TYR A 428 -2.46 -6.06 -9.99
N ASN A 429 -2.91 -6.31 -11.23
CA ASN A 429 -2.05 -6.37 -12.40
C ASN A 429 -1.90 -5.02 -13.12
N ILE A 430 -2.55 -3.94 -12.67
CA ILE A 430 -2.28 -2.59 -13.19
C ILE A 430 -0.82 -2.23 -12.85
N PRO A 431 0.03 -1.80 -13.80
CA PRO A 431 1.50 -1.78 -13.62
C PRO A 431 2.00 -1.12 -12.33
N ASN A 432 1.53 0.09 -12.01
CA ASN A 432 2.01 0.81 -10.82
C ASN A 432 1.31 0.35 -9.53
N VAL A 433 0.08 -0.16 -9.61
CA VAL A 433 -0.57 -0.85 -8.49
C VAL A 433 0.17 -2.14 -8.18
N LYS A 434 0.54 -2.92 -9.20
CA LYS A 434 1.35 -4.13 -9.07
C LYS A 434 2.67 -3.86 -8.35
N LYS A 435 3.41 -2.82 -8.77
CA LYS A 435 4.63 -2.39 -8.07
C LYS A 435 4.38 -2.13 -6.58
N TRP A 436 3.24 -1.50 -6.23
CA TRP A 436 2.84 -1.34 -4.83
C TRP A 436 2.52 -2.68 -4.17
N ILE A 437 1.69 -3.53 -4.76
CA ILE A 437 1.30 -4.82 -4.20
C ILE A 437 2.51 -5.74 -3.96
N ASP A 438 3.50 -5.71 -4.86
CA ASP A 438 4.71 -6.53 -4.75
C ASP A 438 5.66 -6.01 -3.65
N LYS A 439 5.69 -4.69 -3.39
CA LYS A 439 6.57 -4.08 -2.37
C LYS A 439 5.89 -3.82 -1.02
N ARG A 440 4.56 -3.82 -0.96
CA ARG A 440 3.81 -3.39 0.23
C ARG A 440 4.19 -4.31 1.40
N PRO A 441 4.38 -3.77 2.61
CA PRO A 441 4.69 -4.60 3.76
C PRO A 441 3.58 -5.61 4.01
N LYS A 442 3.93 -6.79 4.52
CA LYS A 442 2.98 -7.83 4.95
C LYS A 442 2.29 -7.37 6.25
N THR A 443 1.44 -6.35 6.17
CA THR A 443 0.89 -5.60 7.33
C THR A 443 -0.25 -6.27 8.09
N LEU A 444 -0.50 -7.57 7.88
CA LEU A 444 -1.68 -8.21 8.46
C LEU A 444 -1.43 -9.46 9.29
N MET A 445 -0.25 -10.07 9.26
CA MET A 445 0.07 -11.16 10.17
C MET A 445 1.45 -10.99 10.77
N PRO A 446 1.59 -11.23 12.08
CA PRO A 446 2.91 -11.38 12.65
C PRO A 446 3.65 -12.47 11.88
N THR A 447 4.89 -12.21 11.49
CA THR A 447 5.73 -13.27 10.93
C THR A 447 6.26 -14.11 12.07
N TYR A 448 6.12 -15.43 11.96
CA TYR A 448 6.54 -16.35 13.02
C TYR A 448 7.76 -17.15 12.57
N LYS A 449 8.77 -17.27 13.42
CA LYS A 449 9.87 -18.21 13.22
C LYS A 449 10.00 -19.12 14.43
N LEU A 450 9.77 -20.41 14.23
CA LEU A 450 9.94 -21.43 15.26
C LEU A 450 11.37 -21.97 15.22
N ILE A 451 12.12 -21.82 16.31
CA ILE A 451 13.42 -22.44 16.49
C ILE A 451 13.23 -23.65 17.41
N TYR A 452 13.38 -24.85 16.86
CA TYR A 452 13.21 -26.10 17.60
C TYR A 452 14.11 -27.21 17.09
N PHE A 453 14.19 -28.30 17.83
CA PHE A 453 14.92 -29.48 17.36
C PHE A 453 14.26 -30.08 16.12
N ASP A 454 15.06 -30.77 15.31
CA ASP A 454 14.59 -31.59 14.20
C ASP A 454 13.90 -32.87 14.71
N ALA A 455 12.80 -32.67 15.43
CA ALA A 455 11.98 -33.63 16.14
C ALA A 455 10.56 -33.06 16.30
N ARG A 456 9.58 -33.94 16.53
CA ARG A 456 8.19 -33.50 16.83
C ARG A 456 8.13 -32.85 18.21
N GLY A 457 8.18 -33.69 19.25
CA GLY A 457 8.29 -33.31 20.66
C GLY A 457 7.35 -32.17 21.07
N LEU A 458 7.89 -31.22 21.85
CA LEU A 458 7.17 -30.03 22.30
C LEU A 458 6.96 -28.98 21.20
N GLY A 459 7.61 -29.13 20.05
CA GLY A 459 7.43 -28.24 18.90
C GLY A 459 6.14 -28.53 18.14
N GLU A 460 5.65 -29.77 18.15
CA GLU A 460 4.54 -30.18 17.28
C GLU A 460 3.24 -29.45 17.60
N ALA A 461 2.94 -29.23 18.88
CA ALA A 461 1.78 -28.44 19.29
C ALA A 461 1.84 -27.01 18.72
N ILE A 462 3.03 -26.38 18.72
CA ILE A 462 3.24 -25.03 18.20
C ILE A 462 3.01 -25.02 16.68
N ARG A 463 3.57 -26.00 15.95
CA ARG A 463 3.39 -26.13 14.50
C ARG A 463 1.93 -26.33 14.13
N CYS A 464 1.20 -27.17 14.88
CA CYS A 464 -0.22 -27.38 14.69
C CYS A 464 -1.04 -26.11 14.94
N ILE A 465 -0.75 -25.34 16.00
CA ILE A 465 -1.47 -24.08 16.27
C ILE A 465 -1.15 -23.02 15.20
N LEU A 466 0.11 -22.85 14.81
CA LEU A 466 0.49 -21.94 13.71
C LEU A 466 -0.22 -22.32 12.39
N SER A 467 -0.31 -23.63 12.12
CA SER A 467 -1.01 -24.15 10.93
C SER A 467 -2.52 -23.96 11.06
N TYR A 468 -3.10 -24.18 12.23
CA TYR A 468 -4.51 -23.92 12.51
C TYR A 468 -4.89 -22.46 12.21
N MET A 469 -4.03 -21.51 12.59
CA MET A 469 -4.18 -20.08 12.31
C MET A 469 -4.02 -19.73 10.81
N GLY A 470 -3.53 -20.64 9.99
CA GLY A 470 -3.11 -20.34 8.61
C GLY A 470 -1.92 -19.38 8.55
N ALA A 471 -1.09 -19.33 9.61
CA ALA A 471 0.03 -18.41 9.73
C ALA A 471 1.10 -18.64 8.65
N ASP A 472 1.72 -17.56 8.17
CA ASP A 472 2.98 -17.63 7.42
C ASP A 472 4.12 -17.75 8.44
N TRP A 473 4.80 -18.90 8.47
CA TRP A 473 5.83 -19.18 9.47
C TRP A 473 7.01 -19.96 8.92
N GLU A 474 8.19 -19.65 9.44
CA GLU A 474 9.45 -20.31 9.14
C GLU A 474 9.88 -21.23 10.30
N GLU A 475 10.70 -22.22 9.99
CA GLU A 475 11.28 -23.11 10.98
C GLU A 475 12.80 -23.15 10.87
N GLU A 476 13.48 -22.89 11.98
CA GLU A 476 14.90 -23.20 12.13
C GLU A 476 15.04 -24.50 12.92
N ARG A 477 15.43 -25.56 12.19
CA ARG A 477 15.59 -26.90 12.75
C ARG A 477 17.01 -27.10 13.25
N ILE A 478 17.14 -27.32 14.55
CA ILE A 478 18.41 -27.60 15.21
C ILE A 478 18.58 -29.11 15.31
N ALA A 479 19.78 -29.62 15.00
CA ALA A 479 20.07 -31.04 15.20
C ALA A 479 19.75 -31.45 16.65
N SER A 480 19.03 -32.56 16.79
CA SER A 480 18.63 -33.08 18.10
C SER A 480 19.85 -33.24 19.02
N PRO A 481 19.72 -33.01 20.35
CA PRO A 481 20.82 -33.22 21.30
C PRO A 481 21.39 -34.63 21.28
N PHE A 482 20.65 -35.62 20.76
CA PHE A 482 21.10 -36.99 20.58
C PHE A 482 21.91 -37.18 19.29
N ALA A 483 21.59 -36.43 18.24
CA ALA A 483 22.28 -36.47 16.96
C ALA A 483 23.58 -35.65 16.97
N ASN A 484 23.60 -34.50 17.65
CA ASN A 484 24.78 -33.67 17.80
C ASN A 484 24.89 -33.03 19.20
N PRO A 485 25.37 -33.79 20.21
CA PRO A 485 25.48 -33.31 21.59
C PRO A 485 26.38 -32.08 21.74
N SER A 486 27.47 -32.01 20.97
CA SER A 486 28.45 -30.91 21.03
C SER A 486 27.86 -29.60 20.54
N LEU A 487 27.16 -29.61 19.41
CA LEU A 487 26.46 -28.44 18.87
C LEU A 487 25.42 -27.91 19.87
N TRP A 488 24.60 -28.79 20.43
CA TRP A 488 23.61 -28.37 21.42
C TRP A 488 24.26 -27.80 22.69
N LYS A 489 25.38 -28.37 23.16
CA LYS A 489 26.11 -27.87 24.33
C LYS A 489 26.61 -26.44 24.12
N GLU A 490 27.09 -26.12 22.92
CA GLU A 490 27.51 -24.76 22.54
C GLU A 490 26.31 -23.81 22.44
N MET A 491 25.31 -24.18 21.63
CA MET A 491 24.12 -23.34 21.42
C MET A 491 23.37 -23.03 22.71
N LYS A 492 23.24 -24.01 23.61
CA LYS A 492 22.48 -23.88 24.86
C LYS A 492 23.00 -22.75 25.75
N GLN A 493 24.30 -22.41 25.68
CA GLN A 493 24.88 -21.31 26.45
C GLN A 493 24.32 -19.94 26.03
N ASN A 494 23.89 -19.83 24.77
CA ASN A 494 23.38 -18.60 24.17
C ASN A 494 21.83 -18.55 24.10
N VAL A 495 21.15 -19.60 24.55
CA VAL A 495 19.68 -19.67 24.61
C VAL A 495 19.19 -19.23 25.98
N LYS A 496 18.33 -18.20 26.04
CA LYS A 496 17.69 -17.76 27.29
C LYS A 496 16.89 -18.92 27.88
N TYR A 497 17.13 -19.23 29.16
CA TYR A 497 16.64 -20.42 29.89
C TYR A 497 17.21 -21.79 29.44
N GLY A 498 18.13 -21.83 28.48
CA GLY A 498 18.82 -23.05 28.04
C GLY A 498 17.90 -24.15 27.51
N LYS A 499 16.73 -23.79 26.96
CA LYS A 499 15.70 -24.71 26.46
C LYS A 499 15.11 -24.20 25.15
N LEU A 500 14.81 -25.13 24.24
CA LEU A 500 13.92 -24.92 23.09
C LEU A 500 12.53 -25.50 23.42
N PRO A 501 11.42 -25.02 22.83
CA PRO A 501 11.32 -24.11 21.68
C PRO A 501 11.50 -22.62 21.99
N ILE A 502 11.84 -21.86 20.93
CA ILE A 502 11.78 -20.40 20.86
C ILE A 502 10.85 -20.03 19.71
N LEU A 503 9.92 -19.10 19.96
CA LEU A 503 9.12 -18.47 18.90
C LEU A 503 9.60 -17.04 18.74
N GLU A 504 10.03 -16.68 17.55
CA GLU A 504 10.31 -15.29 17.16
C GLU A 504 9.10 -14.72 16.43
N VAL A 505 8.66 -13.54 16.85
CA VAL A 505 7.53 -12.80 16.27
C VAL A 505 8.07 -11.50 15.67
N ASP A 506 7.78 -11.27 14.39
CA ASP A 506 8.17 -10.08 13.61
C ASP A 506 9.68 -9.79 13.56
N GLY A 507 10.50 -10.83 13.64
CA GLY A 507 11.96 -10.69 13.66
C GLY A 507 12.52 -9.97 14.90
N LYS A 508 11.67 -9.68 15.90
CA LYS A 508 12.00 -8.76 17.00
C LYS A 508 11.80 -9.41 18.37
N GLN A 509 10.68 -10.07 18.59
CA GLN A 509 10.29 -10.56 19.92
C GLN A 509 10.53 -12.06 20.03
N LYS A 510 11.37 -12.49 20.98
CA LYS A 510 11.61 -13.91 21.27
C LYS A 510 10.83 -14.36 22.50
N MET A 511 9.96 -15.34 22.31
CA MET A 511 9.23 -16.04 23.36
C MET A 511 9.86 -17.40 23.63
N TYR A 512 9.78 -17.86 24.87
CA TYR A 512 10.42 -19.10 25.35
C TYR A 512 9.41 -19.94 26.11
N GLN A 513 9.71 -21.25 26.26
CA GLN A 513 8.86 -22.27 26.90
C GLN A 513 7.65 -22.68 26.04
N SER A 514 7.53 -23.97 25.77
CA SER A 514 6.50 -24.51 24.86
C SER A 514 5.07 -24.15 25.28
N ALA A 515 4.73 -24.28 26.57
CA ALA A 515 3.37 -24.01 27.04
C ALA A 515 3.02 -22.51 26.98
N ALA A 516 3.99 -21.63 27.28
CA ALA A 516 3.78 -20.19 27.16
C ALA A 516 3.61 -19.76 25.70
N ILE A 517 4.42 -20.33 24.80
CA ILE A 517 4.28 -20.11 23.35
C ILE A 517 2.92 -20.61 22.85
N CYS A 518 2.52 -21.83 23.20
CA CYS A 518 1.20 -22.36 22.82
C CYS A 518 0.07 -21.49 23.37
N ARG A 519 0.14 -21.02 24.62
CA ARG A 519 -0.89 -20.16 25.21
C ARG A 519 -0.98 -18.79 24.52
N TYR A 520 0.16 -18.20 24.14
CA TYR A 520 0.18 -16.97 23.35
C TYR A 520 -0.45 -17.19 21.98
N LEU A 521 -0.03 -18.22 21.24
CA LEU A 521 -0.64 -18.52 19.94
C LEU A 521 -2.13 -18.89 20.09
N ALA A 522 -2.53 -19.50 21.20
CA ALA A 522 -3.92 -19.81 21.50
C ALA A 522 -4.78 -18.57 21.70
N SER A 523 -4.25 -17.49 22.28
CA SER A 523 -4.99 -16.22 22.38
C SER A 523 -5.27 -15.65 20.99
N GLU A 524 -4.30 -15.72 20.09
CA GLU A 524 -4.45 -15.27 18.70
C GLU A 524 -5.39 -16.17 17.89
N ALA A 525 -5.36 -17.48 18.17
CA ALA A 525 -6.15 -18.48 17.46
C ALA A 525 -7.58 -18.65 17.97
N GLY A 526 -7.97 -17.96 19.06
CA GLY A 526 -9.26 -18.17 19.71
C GLY A 526 -9.40 -19.56 20.36
N LEU A 527 -8.29 -20.15 20.81
CA LEU A 527 -8.21 -21.48 21.45
C LEU A 527 -8.14 -21.41 22.99
N LEU A 528 -8.43 -20.23 23.56
CA LEU A 528 -8.53 -20.02 25.00
C LEU A 528 -9.96 -20.27 25.52
N GLY A 529 -10.06 -20.43 26.83
CA GLY A 529 -11.32 -20.44 27.55
C GLY A 529 -12.01 -19.08 27.47
N SER A 530 -13.34 -19.09 27.56
CA SER A 530 -14.19 -17.89 27.49
C SER A 530 -13.96 -16.91 28.64
N ASN A 531 -13.36 -17.38 29.75
CA ASN A 531 -13.12 -16.61 30.96
C ASN A 531 -11.91 -17.18 31.73
N ALA A 532 -11.52 -16.51 32.82
CA ALA A 532 -10.37 -16.92 33.63
C ALA A 532 -10.53 -18.33 34.24
N TRP A 533 -11.77 -18.74 34.56
CA TRP A 533 -12.04 -20.07 35.11
C TRP A 533 -11.86 -21.16 34.06
N GLU A 534 -12.40 -20.97 32.85
CA GLU A 534 -12.18 -21.90 31.75
C GLU A 534 -10.69 -21.99 31.37
N ASN A 535 -9.97 -20.86 31.36
CA ASN A 535 -8.53 -20.86 31.12
C ASN A 535 -7.75 -21.61 32.21
N LEU A 536 -8.16 -21.48 33.48
CA LEU A 536 -7.57 -22.26 34.58
C LEU A 536 -7.77 -23.76 34.37
N GLN A 537 -8.94 -24.19 33.89
CA GLN A 537 -9.21 -25.60 33.58
C GLN A 537 -8.33 -26.10 32.42
N ILE A 538 -8.16 -25.31 31.36
CA ILE A 538 -7.26 -25.66 30.24
C ILE A 538 -5.80 -25.76 30.74
N ASP A 539 -5.37 -24.77 31.53
CA ASP A 539 -4.02 -24.74 32.11
C ASP A 539 -3.78 -25.96 33.03
N SER A 540 -4.75 -26.36 33.85
CA SER A 540 -4.61 -27.51 34.76
C SER A 540 -4.46 -28.83 34.00
N ILE A 541 -5.16 -29.01 32.87
CA ILE A 541 -4.99 -30.16 31.98
C ILE A 541 -3.56 -30.23 31.44
N VAL A 542 -3.05 -29.10 30.93
CA VAL A 542 -1.71 -29.04 30.33
C VAL A 542 -0.61 -29.21 31.39
N ASP A 543 -0.76 -28.59 32.56
CA ASP A 543 0.22 -28.72 33.63
C ASP A 543 0.25 -30.15 34.19
N THR A 544 -0.90 -30.81 34.32
CA THR A 544 -0.96 -32.25 34.67
C THR A 544 -0.28 -33.11 33.60
N PHE A 545 -0.49 -32.79 32.33
CA PHE A 545 0.14 -33.53 31.22
C PHE A 545 1.66 -33.34 31.20
N LYS A 546 2.14 -32.16 31.58
CA LYS A 546 3.57 -31.88 31.64
C LYS A 546 4.32 -32.76 32.64
N ASP A 547 3.66 -33.25 33.69
CA ASP A 547 4.27 -34.21 34.60
C ASP A 547 4.58 -35.53 33.87
N LEU A 548 3.65 -36.02 33.04
CA LEU A 548 3.88 -37.18 32.16
C LEU A 548 4.99 -36.88 31.13
N VAL A 549 5.00 -35.69 30.52
CA VAL A 549 6.06 -35.26 29.60
C VAL A 549 7.43 -35.36 30.26
N ILE A 550 7.56 -34.89 31.51
CA ILE A 550 8.84 -34.94 32.26
C ILE A 550 9.30 -36.38 32.45
N VAL A 551 8.39 -37.27 32.84
CA VAL A 551 8.66 -38.71 33.01
C VAL A 551 9.14 -39.34 31.70
N ILE A 552 8.43 -39.10 30.59
CA ILE A 552 8.78 -39.63 29.27
C ILE A 552 10.13 -39.07 28.80
N GLN A 553 10.39 -37.77 28.97
CA GLN A 553 11.69 -37.19 28.65
C GLN A 553 12.82 -37.77 29.52
N GLY A 554 12.52 -38.21 30.74
CA GLY A 554 13.44 -38.94 31.59
C GLY A 554 13.94 -40.21 30.90
N ILE A 555 13.02 -41.03 30.35
CA ILE A 555 13.37 -42.24 29.58
C ILE A 555 14.32 -41.89 28.43
N VAL A 556 13.99 -40.85 27.64
CA VAL A 556 14.78 -40.49 26.45
C VAL A 556 16.19 -40.02 26.84
N ARG A 557 16.36 -39.37 28.01
CA ARG A 557 17.64 -38.86 28.49
C ARG A 557 18.53 -39.91 29.16
N THR A 558 17.96 -41.01 29.65
CA THR A 558 18.71 -42.12 30.25
C THR A 558 19.64 -42.76 29.22
N GLN A 559 20.94 -42.81 29.54
CA GLN A 559 21.98 -43.37 28.66
C GLN A 559 22.17 -44.88 28.83
N ASP A 560 21.94 -45.40 30.03
CA ASP A 560 22.04 -46.83 30.28
C ASP A 560 20.81 -47.54 29.69
N GLU A 561 21.04 -48.39 28.68
CA GLU A 561 19.95 -49.03 27.93
C GLU A 561 19.13 -50.01 28.80
N THR A 562 19.73 -50.62 29.82
CA THR A 562 19.01 -51.53 30.74
C THR A 562 18.05 -50.73 31.62
N ALA A 563 18.53 -49.66 32.25
CA ALA A 563 17.72 -48.76 33.07
C ALA A 563 16.66 -48.04 32.24
N LYS A 564 16.99 -47.66 31.00
CA LYS A 564 16.05 -47.06 30.05
C LYS A 564 14.92 -48.01 29.67
N ALA A 565 15.24 -49.28 29.40
CA ALA A 565 14.25 -50.31 29.13
C ALA A 565 13.35 -50.55 30.35
N ALA A 566 13.93 -50.65 31.55
CA ALA A 566 13.17 -50.80 32.79
C ALA A 566 12.23 -49.60 33.04
N LEU A 567 12.72 -48.36 32.92
CA LEU A 567 11.91 -47.15 33.03
C LEU A 567 10.80 -47.11 31.99
N ARG A 568 11.08 -47.51 30.74
CA ARG A 568 10.07 -47.58 29.67
C ARG A 568 8.97 -48.56 30.04
N GLU A 569 9.28 -49.73 30.55
CA GLU A 569 8.25 -50.70 30.99
C GLU A 569 7.46 -50.18 32.19
N THR A 570 8.10 -49.59 33.20
CA THR A 570 7.40 -48.99 34.35
C THR A 570 6.43 -47.89 33.91
N VAL A 571 6.89 -46.96 33.08
CA VAL A 571 6.05 -45.85 32.59
C VAL A 571 4.93 -46.37 31.69
N ARG A 572 5.16 -47.42 30.89
CA ARG A 572 4.13 -48.06 30.08
C ARG A 572 3.08 -48.78 30.93
N ALA A 573 3.48 -49.42 32.02
CA ALA A 573 2.59 -50.19 32.88
C ALA A 573 1.79 -49.32 33.86
N GLU A 574 2.37 -48.22 34.33
CA GLU A 574 1.81 -47.42 35.42
C GLU A 574 1.42 -46.01 34.98
N SER A 575 2.39 -45.18 34.59
CA SER A 575 2.15 -43.75 34.36
C SER A 575 1.27 -43.52 33.13
N LEU A 576 1.56 -44.13 31.98
CA LEU A 576 0.78 -43.95 30.75
C LEU A 576 -0.70 -44.29 30.99
N PRO A 577 -1.07 -45.48 31.50
CA PRO A 577 -2.47 -45.79 31.79
C PRO A 577 -3.14 -44.81 32.75
N TYR A 578 -2.45 -44.38 33.82
CA TYR A 578 -3.00 -43.43 34.77
C TYR A 578 -3.43 -42.11 34.11
N TYR A 579 -2.52 -41.46 33.39
CA TYR A 579 -2.82 -40.17 32.76
C TYR A 579 -3.80 -40.30 31.58
N LEU A 580 -3.67 -41.35 30.76
CA LEU A 580 -4.51 -41.50 29.58
C LEU A 580 -5.95 -41.89 29.93
N ASN A 581 -6.16 -42.72 30.97
CA ASN A 581 -7.49 -42.98 31.50
C ASN A 581 -8.12 -41.69 32.06
N LEU A 582 -7.35 -40.88 32.80
CA LEU A 582 -7.82 -39.59 33.31
C LEU A 582 -8.30 -38.68 32.17
N TYR A 583 -7.58 -38.64 31.03
CA TYR A 583 -8.00 -37.83 29.89
C TYR A 583 -9.17 -38.41 29.12
N GLU A 584 -9.30 -39.73 29.01
CA GLU A 584 -10.52 -40.35 28.46
C GLU A 584 -11.74 -39.93 29.28
N GLU A 585 -11.70 -40.10 30.60
CA GLU A 585 -12.79 -39.70 31.52
C GLU A 585 -13.08 -38.20 31.42
N THR A 586 -12.05 -37.36 31.41
CA THR A 586 -12.20 -35.91 31.22
C THR A 586 -12.90 -35.57 29.91
N MET A 587 -12.60 -36.29 28.83
CA MET A 587 -13.19 -36.04 27.51
C MET A 587 -14.65 -36.50 27.42
N GLU A 588 -15.04 -37.55 28.14
CA GLU A 588 -16.44 -37.96 28.26
C GLU A 588 -17.29 -36.84 28.88
N GLU A 589 -16.75 -36.14 29.88
CA GLU A 589 -17.40 -34.99 30.51
C GLU A 589 -17.36 -33.71 29.66
N ASN A 590 -16.44 -33.62 28.71
CA ASN A 590 -16.16 -32.43 27.91
C ASN A 590 -16.44 -32.63 26.41
N ASN A 591 -17.48 -33.43 26.07
CA ASN A 591 -17.97 -33.59 24.70
C ASN A 591 -16.86 -34.01 23.69
N GLY A 592 -15.93 -34.83 24.14
CA GLY A 592 -14.81 -35.33 23.34
C GLY A 592 -13.66 -34.33 23.12
N TYR A 593 -13.54 -33.30 23.97
CA TYR A 593 -12.40 -32.39 24.07
C TYR A 593 -11.81 -32.44 25.48
N LEU A 594 -10.57 -31.99 25.66
CA LEU A 594 -9.92 -32.07 26.97
C LEU A 594 -10.39 -31.02 27.98
N ALA A 595 -11.05 -29.95 27.53
CA ALA A 595 -11.53 -28.90 28.42
C ALA A 595 -12.75 -28.16 27.83
N ASN A 596 -13.60 -27.66 28.73
CA ASN A 596 -14.70 -26.72 28.45
C ASN A 596 -15.70 -27.15 27.36
N GLY A 597 -15.80 -28.44 27.05
CA GLY A 597 -16.71 -28.93 26.01
C GLY A 597 -16.37 -28.52 24.56
N LYS A 598 -15.21 -27.89 24.32
CA LYS A 598 -14.83 -27.29 23.03
C LYS A 598 -13.34 -27.40 22.74
N LEU A 599 -12.97 -27.20 21.48
CA LEU A 599 -11.58 -27.17 21.04
C LEU A 599 -10.77 -26.09 21.77
N SER A 600 -9.61 -26.48 22.30
CA SER A 600 -8.68 -25.62 23.03
C SER A 600 -7.23 -25.94 22.65
N TRP A 601 -6.29 -25.14 23.14
CA TRP A 601 -4.86 -25.43 22.91
C TRP A 601 -4.33 -26.62 23.71
N ALA A 602 -5.05 -27.08 24.75
CA ALA A 602 -4.71 -28.32 25.46
C ALA A 602 -4.82 -29.54 24.55
N ASP A 603 -5.82 -29.57 23.65
CA ASP A 603 -6.03 -30.65 22.68
C ASP A 603 -4.80 -30.80 21.76
N PHE A 604 -4.32 -29.69 21.20
CA PHE A 604 -3.10 -29.68 20.39
C PHE A 604 -1.85 -30.05 21.20
N TYR A 605 -1.76 -29.60 22.46
CA TYR A 605 -0.59 -29.85 23.31
C TYR A 605 -0.46 -31.34 23.68
N VAL A 606 -1.55 -31.96 24.13
CA VAL A 606 -1.59 -33.37 24.53
C VAL A 606 -1.40 -34.27 23.32
N VAL A 607 -2.21 -34.12 22.26
CA VAL A 607 -2.13 -34.98 21.08
C VAL A 607 -0.77 -34.83 20.37
N GLY A 608 -0.28 -33.60 20.19
CA GLY A 608 0.99 -33.34 19.52
C GLY A 608 2.17 -34.01 20.21
N PHE A 609 2.17 -34.07 21.55
CA PHE A 609 3.21 -34.76 22.29
C PHE A 609 2.99 -36.28 22.33
N LEU A 610 1.76 -36.78 22.50
CA LEU A 610 1.50 -38.22 22.57
C LEU A 610 1.93 -38.95 21.31
N GLU A 611 1.76 -38.34 20.14
CA GLU A 611 2.28 -38.91 18.89
C GLU A 611 3.82 -38.99 18.88
N SER A 612 4.51 -38.07 19.55
CA SER A 612 5.96 -38.16 19.75
C SER A 612 6.30 -39.28 20.75
N ALA A 613 5.47 -39.49 21.77
CA ALA A 613 5.63 -40.57 22.72
C ALA A 613 5.45 -41.95 22.08
N GLU A 614 4.67 -42.10 21.01
CA GLU A 614 4.56 -43.36 20.28
C GLU A 614 5.91 -43.88 19.79
N VAL A 615 6.84 -43.00 19.40
CA VAL A 615 8.22 -43.38 19.04
C VAL A 615 8.97 -43.98 20.24
N VAL A 616 8.70 -43.45 21.44
CA VAL A 616 9.29 -43.98 22.68
C VAL A 616 8.69 -45.33 23.03
N PHE A 617 7.40 -45.59 22.79
CA PHE A 617 6.76 -46.83 23.25
C PHE A 617 6.53 -47.89 22.15
N GLY A 618 6.87 -47.60 20.89
CA GLY A 618 6.71 -48.54 19.77
C GLY A 618 5.34 -48.50 19.12
N GLY A 619 4.61 -47.39 19.23
CA GLY A 619 3.27 -47.20 18.67
C GLY A 619 2.13 -47.71 19.55
N GLY A 620 0.90 -47.51 19.07
CA GLY A 620 -0.31 -48.07 19.65
C GLY A 620 -0.75 -47.40 20.95
N ILE A 621 -0.33 -46.15 21.21
CA ILE A 621 -0.82 -45.42 22.37
C ILE A 621 -2.31 -45.19 22.20
N PHE A 622 -2.75 -44.67 21.05
CA PHE A 622 -4.15 -44.31 20.81
C PHE A 622 -5.10 -45.51 20.68
N ASP A 623 -4.59 -46.72 20.42
CA ASP A 623 -5.42 -47.91 20.15
C ASP A 623 -6.35 -48.31 21.31
N LYS A 624 -5.96 -47.98 22.55
CA LYS A 624 -6.73 -48.29 23.78
C LYS A 624 -7.57 -47.13 24.28
N TYR A 625 -7.43 -45.95 23.69
CA TYR A 625 -8.00 -44.69 24.16
C TYR A 625 -8.80 -44.06 23.02
N PRO A 626 -10.05 -44.54 22.80
CA PRO A 626 -10.83 -44.18 21.62
C PRO A 626 -11.18 -42.69 21.57
N ASN A 627 -11.38 -42.01 22.70
CA ASN A 627 -11.66 -40.58 22.69
C ASN A 627 -10.41 -39.80 22.25
N LEU A 628 -9.22 -40.13 22.78
CA LEU A 628 -7.96 -39.53 22.36
C LEU A 628 -7.65 -39.81 20.88
N GLY A 629 -7.93 -41.04 20.41
CA GLY A 629 -7.84 -41.38 18.99
C GLY A 629 -8.77 -40.54 18.12
N ALA A 630 -10.03 -40.39 18.53
CA ALA A 630 -11.00 -39.54 17.84
C ALA A 630 -10.60 -38.06 17.87
N LEU A 631 -10.04 -37.55 18.97
CA LEU A 631 -9.54 -36.18 19.07
C LEU A 631 -8.35 -35.96 18.13
N LYS A 632 -7.40 -36.89 18.05
CA LYS A 632 -6.30 -36.84 17.08
C LYS A 632 -6.82 -36.70 15.65
N GLU A 633 -7.77 -37.54 15.26
CA GLU A 633 -8.40 -37.46 13.93
C GLU A 633 -9.12 -36.14 13.72
N LYS A 634 -9.87 -35.63 14.70
CA LYS A 634 -10.52 -34.31 14.62
C LYS A 634 -9.48 -33.21 14.36
N LEU A 635 -8.40 -33.16 15.14
CA LEU A 635 -7.36 -32.12 15.01
C LEU A 635 -6.64 -32.21 13.66
N TYR A 636 -6.27 -33.41 13.23
CA TYR A 636 -5.43 -33.60 12.04
C TYR A 636 -6.21 -33.49 10.74
N ASN A 637 -7.55 -33.53 10.79
CA ASN A 637 -8.41 -33.25 9.64
C ASN A 637 -8.80 -31.77 9.50
N ILE A 638 -8.39 -30.88 10.42
CA ILE A 638 -8.57 -29.43 10.25
C ILE A 638 -7.77 -28.99 9.01
N PRO A 639 -8.34 -28.27 8.02
CA PRO A 639 -7.74 -28.12 6.69
C PRO A 639 -6.26 -27.71 6.64
N ASN A 640 -5.88 -26.66 7.36
CA ASN A 640 -4.49 -26.19 7.34
C ASN A 640 -3.56 -27.01 8.27
N VAL A 641 -4.09 -27.61 9.34
CA VAL A 641 -3.36 -28.58 10.15
C VAL A 641 -3.08 -29.83 9.32
N LYS A 642 -4.07 -30.33 8.57
CA LYS A 642 -3.92 -31.46 7.65
C LYS A 642 -2.81 -31.22 6.64
N LYS A 643 -2.79 -30.05 6.00
CA LYS A 643 -1.71 -29.65 5.08
C LYS A 643 -0.33 -29.73 5.76
N TRP A 644 -0.22 -29.34 7.02
CA TRP A 644 1.00 -29.50 7.81
C TRP A 644 1.32 -30.98 8.08
N ILE A 645 0.37 -31.76 8.59
CA ILE A 645 0.56 -33.18 8.92
C ILE A 645 0.97 -34.00 7.69
N ASP A 646 0.40 -33.70 6.52
CA ASP A 646 0.70 -34.40 5.26
C ASP A 646 2.12 -34.06 4.72
N LYS A 647 2.61 -32.82 4.96
CA LYS A 647 3.92 -32.36 4.46
C LYS A 647 5.07 -32.46 5.47
N ARG A 648 4.77 -32.59 6.76
CA ARG A 648 5.79 -32.48 7.81
C ARG A 648 6.86 -33.58 7.65
N PRO A 649 8.13 -33.27 7.95
CA PRO A 649 9.19 -34.26 7.89
C PRO A 649 8.93 -35.48 8.79
N LYS A 650 9.36 -36.66 8.34
CA LYS A 650 9.39 -37.87 9.17
C LYS A 650 10.57 -37.79 10.14
N THR A 651 10.35 -37.15 11.28
CA THR A 651 11.35 -36.99 12.35
C THR A 651 11.04 -37.86 13.56
N PHE A 652 12.04 -37.97 14.44
CA PHE A 652 11.98 -38.64 15.73
C PHE A 652 11.04 -37.96 16.73
#